data_AF-A0A1H3ZV80-F1
#
_entry.id   AF-A0A1H3ZV80-F1
#
_cell.length_a   1.000
_cell.length_b   1.000
_cell.length_c   1.000
_cell.angle_alpha   90.00
_cell.angle_beta   90.00
_cell.angle_gamma   90.00
#
_symmetry.space_group_name_H-M   'P 1'
#
loop_
_entity.id
_entity.type
_entity.pdbx_description
1 polymer ?
#
loop_
_entity_poly.entity_id
_entity_poly.type
_entity_poly.pdbx_seq_one_letter_code
_entity_poly.pdbx_strand_id
1 'polypeptide(L)'
;MTLSESAIREYYRRANPVYEALATVKDYPTIGLNDFVGWYIKRDHDDVEAIKAGYPQRGRVARLDRDYDEIHDRLERTLYAVTTYKTPSAFQQWEPCRYDESEETTVWQDEPPTPGYADLRAVPAWGDIDLADDIKPQRGDLNAETQALVERTLDAYVDEYATLYGTRDAVYALDSVGGAYVFGAPEATLPIADHFSEDPDALERVYDEFLDRSNVWLQEAEARVNERVDGAGDVIQPDWVNNKNRQYKPPLSIHADHDAVVTPIATDDVRYELRPFETVDDTLIEQAVSWADDLTRVEHTDCVDSLVATLWPDLYEDHDGWRATLKAWVEAERERERERQRQREAALQRREERLAELDGTLEGRPISPFKEDVYEAVENIDITEIARHYASDAYDTDPNQPRPQFDPCWRHSESGQSCFVDEQANTFGDSKVNGGGGPAKLMALATGIVADADANLDGEDYWAAVDELRSVGYDIPVWIPEAGSDRVDGGSYDQMPFWAVRKAAVALEVCPEDAFVDREGENGTYEGFPGYETYNETLEAIETAGLKHGRERVTPDENAAGDESEPASTASASDERSGDLDQAHLREKNRLLAAKVERLEAKLEGKSERIEELETEVDQLRTELTTVRFERDRLEAVLKERGFGQEPSQEGREEQSPLDKARRVLSFGE
;
A
#
# COMPACT_ATOMS: atom_id res chain seq x y z
N MET A 1 -33.04 20.35 -11.28
CA MET A 1 -32.79 21.53 -12.15
C MET A 1 -31.46 22.07 -11.67
N THR A 2 -30.44 22.16 -12.50
CA THR A 2 -29.11 22.60 -12.04
C THR A 2 -29.17 24.04 -11.50
N LEU A 3 -28.68 24.26 -10.27
CA LEU A 3 -28.60 25.60 -9.65
C LEU A 3 -27.82 26.57 -10.55
N SER A 4 -28.28 27.82 -10.66
CA SER A 4 -27.56 28.82 -11.46
C SER A 4 -26.32 29.33 -10.72
N GLU A 5 -25.26 29.62 -11.46
CA GLU A 5 -24.01 30.16 -10.91
C GLU A 5 -24.24 31.42 -10.03
N SER A 6 -25.15 32.30 -10.45
CA SER A 6 -25.54 33.49 -9.67
C SER A 6 -26.20 33.17 -8.33
N ALA A 7 -26.98 32.08 -8.26
CA ALA A 7 -27.64 31.65 -7.03
C ALA A 7 -26.62 31.04 -6.07
N ILE A 8 -25.68 30.23 -6.60
CA ILE A 8 -24.57 29.66 -5.84
C ILE A 8 -23.69 30.77 -5.26
N ARG A 9 -23.28 31.75 -6.09
CA ARG A 9 -22.47 32.88 -5.64
C ARG A 9 -23.16 33.70 -4.53
N GLU A 10 -24.44 34.03 -4.68
CA GLU A 10 -25.19 34.76 -3.64
C GLU A 10 -25.36 33.93 -2.36
N TYR A 11 -25.57 32.62 -2.51
CA TYR A 11 -25.69 31.71 -1.38
C TYR A 11 -24.43 31.69 -0.52
N TYR A 12 -23.26 31.47 -1.12
CA TYR A 12 -22.00 31.44 -0.37
C TYR A 12 -21.66 32.80 0.24
N ARG A 13 -22.01 33.91 -0.44
CA ARG A 13 -21.91 35.26 0.15
C ARG A 13 -22.73 35.38 1.45
N ARG A 14 -23.94 34.81 1.48
CA ARG A 14 -24.78 34.78 2.70
C ARG A 14 -24.22 33.85 3.77
N ALA A 15 -23.60 32.73 3.37
CA ALA A 15 -23.01 31.74 4.28
C ALA A 15 -21.61 32.13 4.80
N ASN A 16 -20.98 33.20 4.28
CA ASN A 16 -19.65 33.64 4.68
C ASN A 16 -19.37 33.67 6.20
N PRO A 17 -20.30 34.13 7.08
CA PRO A 17 -20.06 34.11 8.53
C PRO A 17 -19.73 32.72 9.10
N VAL A 18 -20.24 31.64 8.50
CA VAL A 18 -19.91 30.27 8.90
C VAL A 18 -18.43 29.96 8.65
N TYR A 19 -17.92 30.39 7.51
CA TYR A 19 -16.53 30.13 7.13
C TYR A 19 -15.57 31.01 7.90
N GLU A 20 -15.96 32.24 8.24
CA GLU A 20 -15.20 33.10 9.17
C GLU A 20 -15.04 32.44 10.55
N ALA A 21 -16.12 31.89 11.11
CA ALA A 21 -16.12 31.17 12.38
C ALA A 21 -15.26 29.88 12.35
N LEU A 22 -15.30 29.17 11.22
CA LEU A 22 -14.59 27.91 11.02
C LEU A 22 -13.09 28.09 10.73
N ALA A 23 -12.67 29.26 10.24
CA ALA A 23 -11.38 29.37 9.55
C ALA A 23 -10.15 29.24 10.44
N THR A 24 -10.28 29.39 11.76
CA THR A 24 -9.13 29.37 12.68
C THR A 24 -9.43 28.74 14.03
N VAL A 25 -8.46 28.02 14.60
CA VAL A 25 -8.42 27.60 16.01
C VAL A 25 -7.26 28.30 16.69
N LYS A 26 -7.50 29.11 17.74
CA LYS A 26 -6.42 29.85 18.46
C LYS A 26 -5.47 30.61 17.50
N ASP A 27 -6.02 31.26 16.48
CA ASP A 27 -5.30 31.95 15.39
C ASP A 27 -4.52 31.05 14.39
N TYR A 28 -4.61 29.72 14.51
CA TYR A 28 -4.07 28.78 13.53
C TYR A 28 -5.08 28.59 12.40
N PRO A 29 -4.78 29.00 11.15
CA PRO A 29 -5.71 28.89 10.04
C PRO A 29 -5.83 27.46 9.48
N THR A 30 -6.99 27.17 8.88
CA THR A 30 -7.19 26.03 7.98
C THR A 30 -7.13 26.43 6.50
N ILE A 31 -7.07 25.42 5.63
CA ILE A 31 -7.08 25.56 4.17
C ILE A 31 -8.54 25.59 3.70
N GLY A 32 -8.85 26.50 2.78
CA GLY A 32 -10.11 26.54 2.04
C GLY A 32 -9.85 26.34 0.56
N LEU A 33 -10.71 25.62 -0.14
CA LEU A 33 -10.54 25.31 -1.57
C LEU A 33 -11.88 25.19 -2.28
N ASN A 34 -11.90 25.64 -3.53
CA ASN A 34 -13.08 25.55 -4.40
C ASN A 34 -13.02 24.27 -5.25
N ASP A 35 -14.15 23.56 -5.33
CA ASP A 35 -14.41 22.47 -6.28
C ASP A 35 -13.34 21.36 -6.27
N PHE A 36 -12.86 20.98 -5.09
CA PHE A 36 -11.87 19.90 -4.83
C PHE A 36 -10.43 20.16 -5.32
N VAL A 37 -10.25 20.99 -6.35
CA VAL A 37 -8.95 21.23 -7.02
C VAL A 37 -8.34 22.60 -6.74
N GLY A 38 -9.11 23.54 -6.18
CA GLY A 38 -8.75 24.95 -5.98
C GLY A 38 -7.78 25.26 -4.83
N TRP A 39 -6.76 24.44 -4.62
CA TRP A 39 -5.84 24.50 -3.47
C TRP A 39 -5.00 25.78 -3.35
N TYR A 40 -4.69 26.42 -4.49
CA TYR A 40 -3.63 27.42 -4.56
C TYR A 40 -4.12 28.79 -5.05
N ILE A 41 -3.53 29.83 -4.47
CA ILE A 41 -3.57 31.21 -4.93
C ILE A 41 -2.35 31.43 -5.81
N LYS A 42 -2.58 31.82 -7.07
CA LYS A 42 -1.53 31.98 -8.09
C LYS A 42 -1.44 33.43 -8.55
N ARG A 43 -0.22 33.86 -8.85
CA ARG A 43 0.04 35.17 -9.47
C ARG A 43 1.25 35.10 -10.38
N ASP A 44 1.38 36.08 -11.26
CA ASP A 44 2.54 36.22 -12.13
C ASP A 44 3.83 36.32 -11.30
N HIS A 45 4.88 35.69 -11.82
CA HIS A 45 6.19 35.68 -11.20
C HIS A 45 6.99 36.90 -11.67
N ASP A 46 7.62 37.63 -10.73
CA ASP A 46 8.46 38.79 -11.08
C ASP A 46 9.93 38.42 -11.36
N ASP A 47 10.31 37.14 -11.23
CA ASP A 47 11.69 36.68 -11.36
C ASP A 47 11.97 36.24 -12.80
N VAL A 48 12.84 37.00 -13.46
CA VAL A 48 13.21 36.77 -14.86
C VAL A 48 13.87 35.41 -15.06
N GLU A 49 14.63 34.89 -14.09
CA GLU A 49 15.28 33.58 -14.22
C GLU A 49 14.26 32.44 -14.08
N ALA A 50 13.32 32.53 -13.14
CA ALA A 50 12.23 31.56 -13.01
C ALA A 50 11.33 31.54 -14.27
N ILE A 51 11.00 32.73 -14.81
CA ILE A 51 10.26 32.84 -16.07
C ILE A 51 11.02 32.17 -17.22
N LYS A 52 12.33 32.42 -17.35
CA LYS A 52 13.16 31.78 -18.38
C LYS A 52 13.27 30.26 -18.20
N ALA A 53 13.22 29.79 -16.95
CA ALA A 53 13.19 28.38 -16.60
C ALA A 53 11.83 27.70 -16.87
N GLY A 54 10.81 28.45 -17.32
CA GLY A 54 9.50 27.92 -17.69
C GLY A 54 8.46 28.03 -16.58
N TYR A 55 8.72 28.77 -15.51
CA TYR A 55 7.80 28.97 -14.38
C TYR A 55 7.32 30.43 -14.33
N PRO A 56 6.33 30.81 -15.16
CA PRO A 56 5.87 32.19 -15.29
C PRO A 56 5.02 32.66 -14.10
N GLN A 57 4.59 31.76 -13.22
CA GLN A 57 3.76 32.05 -12.06
C GLN A 57 4.44 31.60 -10.78
N ARG A 58 3.90 32.04 -9.65
CA ARG A 58 4.15 31.44 -8.35
C ARG A 58 2.83 31.22 -7.62
N GLY A 59 2.74 30.13 -6.88
CA GLY A 59 1.57 29.75 -6.11
C GLY A 59 1.87 29.64 -4.62
N ARG A 60 0.85 29.85 -3.79
CA ARG A 60 0.84 29.46 -2.38
C ARG A 60 -0.47 28.77 -2.06
N VAL A 61 -0.51 27.97 -1.01
CA VAL A 61 -1.78 27.37 -0.55
C VAL A 61 -2.77 28.45 -0.08
N ALA A 62 -4.05 28.24 -0.36
CA ALA A 62 -5.15 29.13 0.00
C ALA A 62 -5.52 29.01 1.49
N ARG A 63 -5.84 30.15 2.10
CA ARG A 63 -6.27 30.25 3.50
C ARG A 63 -7.76 30.56 3.55
N LEU A 64 -8.51 29.79 4.33
CA LEU A 64 -9.95 30.05 4.46
C LEU A 64 -10.22 31.43 5.11
N ASP A 65 -9.43 31.84 6.10
CA ASP A 65 -9.64 33.09 6.85
C ASP A 65 -9.34 34.36 6.04
N ARG A 66 -8.51 34.23 4.99
CA ARG A 66 -7.94 35.39 4.29
C ARG A 66 -8.31 35.43 2.81
N ASP A 67 -8.41 34.27 2.18
CA ASP A 67 -8.55 34.15 0.74
C ASP A 67 -9.98 33.73 0.34
N TYR A 68 -10.94 33.80 1.28
CA TYR A 68 -12.33 33.42 1.02
C TYR A 68 -12.89 34.11 -0.22
N ASP A 69 -12.68 35.42 -0.38
CA ASP A 69 -13.17 36.16 -1.55
C ASP A 69 -12.61 35.58 -2.87
N GLU A 70 -11.33 35.20 -2.91
CA GLU A 70 -10.70 34.63 -4.11
C GLU A 70 -11.12 33.18 -4.34
N ILE A 71 -11.34 32.40 -3.28
CA ILE A 71 -11.91 31.05 -3.35
C ILE A 71 -13.35 31.16 -3.89
N HIS A 72 -14.15 32.05 -3.33
CA HIS A 72 -15.56 32.29 -3.67
C HIS A 72 -15.74 32.78 -5.10
N ASP A 73 -14.87 33.68 -5.59
CA ASP A 73 -14.96 34.19 -6.96
C ASP A 73 -14.74 33.12 -8.04
N ARG A 74 -13.96 32.08 -7.70
CA ARG A 74 -13.63 30.93 -8.55
C ARG A 74 -14.53 29.71 -8.30
N LEU A 75 -15.40 29.78 -7.30
CA LEU A 75 -16.23 28.67 -6.88
C LEU A 75 -17.37 28.41 -7.86
N GLU A 76 -17.38 27.21 -8.44
CA GLU A 76 -18.45 26.77 -9.32
C GLU A 76 -19.61 26.19 -8.52
N ARG A 77 -19.32 25.36 -7.51
CA ARG A 77 -20.37 24.70 -6.73
C ARG A 77 -20.01 24.35 -5.29
N THR A 78 -18.93 23.62 -5.06
CA THR A 78 -18.68 22.96 -3.77
C THR A 78 -17.50 23.58 -3.07
N LEU A 79 -17.73 24.20 -1.91
CA LEU A 79 -16.64 24.65 -1.06
C LEU A 79 -16.11 23.46 -0.25
N TYR A 80 -14.81 23.39 -0.07
CA TYR A 80 -14.17 22.42 0.80
C TYR A 80 -13.25 23.15 1.78
N ALA A 81 -13.07 22.53 2.94
CA ALA A 81 -12.06 22.89 3.92
C ALA A 81 -11.24 21.65 4.27
N VAL A 82 -10.09 21.86 4.92
CA VAL A 82 -9.28 20.76 5.46
C VAL A 82 -9.55 20.61 6.95
N THR A 83 -9.52 19.38 7.46
CA THR A 83 -9.87 19.06 8.87
C THR A 83 -8.87 19.61 9.90
N THR A 84 -7.65 19.96 9.47
CA THR A 84 -6.53 20.34 10.36
C THR A 84 -6.17 21.83 10.27
N TYR A 85 -5.65 22.37 11.37
CA TYR A 85 -5.22 23.75 11.51
C TYR A 85 -3.71 23.84 11.64
N LYS A 86 -3.12 24.84 11.00
CA LYS A 86 -1.68 24.89 10.69
C LYS A 86 -1.06 26.21 11.11
N THR A 87 0.27 26.23 11.20
CA THR A 87 1.03 27.43 11.55
C THR A 87 0.87 28.51 10.47
N PRO A 88 0.62 29.79 10.81
CA PRO A 88 0.47 30.86 9.82
C PRO A 88 1.66 31.05 8.88
N SER A 89 2.88 30.66 9.29
CA SER A 89 4.08 30.73 8.46
C SER A 89 4.06 29.73 7.30
N ALA A 90 3.41 28.58 7.45
CA ALA A 90 3.32 27.56 6.40
C ALA A 90 2.61 28.08 5.15
N PHE A 91 1.70 29.05 5.31
CA PHE A 91 0.97 29.69 4.22
C PHE A 91 1.73 30.85 3.55
N GLN A 92 2.93 31.18 4.01
CA GLN A 92 3.73 32.28 3.45
C GLN A 92 4.66 31.82 2.34
N GLN A 93 4.82 30.50 2.16
CA GLN A 93 5.65 29.91 1.14
C GLN A 93 5.01 30.10 -0.25
N TRP A 94 5.76 30.73 -1.14
CA TRP A 94 5.38 30.92 -2.54
C TRP A 94 6.37 30.15 -3.40
N GLU A 95 5.87 29.21 -4.19
CA GLU A 95 6.72 28.38 -5.05
C GLU A 95 6.49 28.71 -6.53
N PRO A 96 7.56 28.80 -7.33
CA PRO A 96 7.44 28.96 -8.78
C PRO A 96 6.68 27.79 -9.39
N CYS A 97 5.75 28.10 -10.31
CA CYS A 97 4.90 27.11 -10.94
C CYS A 97 4.51 27.51 -12.37
N ARG A 98 4.06 26.51 -13.13
CA ARG A 98 3.33 26.68 -14.38
C ARG A 98 2.07 25.82 -14.34
N TYR A 99 1.04 26.25 -15.04
CA TYR A 99 -0.10 25.37 -15.30
C TYR A 99 0.21 24.53 -16.55
N ASP A 100 -0.06 23.24 -16.47
CA ASP A 100 -0.02 22.35 -17.62
C ASP A 100 -1.43 22.12 -18.13
N GLU A 101 -1.72 22.63 -19.32
CA GLU A 101 -3.06 22.53 -19.92
C GLU A 101 -3.39 21.11 -20.41
N SER A 102 -2.40 20.27 -20.73
CA SER A 102 -2.70 18.90 -21.17
C SER A 102 -3.07 18.00 -20.00
N GLU A 103 -2.40 18.19 -18.87
CA GLU A 103 -2.60 17.40 -17.64
C GLU A 103 -3.57 18.06 -16.65
N GLU A 104 -4.09 19.25 -17.00
CA GLU A 104 -4.96 20.07 -16.15
C GLU A 104 -4.44 20.27 -14.71
N THR A 105 -3.12 20.37 -14.55
CA THR A 105 -2.47 20.37 -13.24
C THR A 105 -1.41 21.46 -13.09
N THR A 106 -0.98 21.70 -11.85
CA THR A 106 0.09 22.65 -11.54
C THR A 106 1.42 21.92 -11.45
N VAL A 107 2.36 22.28 -12.30
CA VAL A 107 3.74 21.81 -12.24
C VAL A 107 4.56 22.82 -11.45
N TRP A 108 5.14 22.36 -10.36
CA TRP A 108 5.99 23.14 -9.47
C TRP A 108 7.45 23.01 -9.90
N GLN A 109 8.25 24.05 -9.62
CA GLN A 109 9.69 23.97 -9.85
C GLN A 109 10.36 22.95 -8.93
N ASP A 110 9.97 22.98 -7.65
CA ASP A 110 10.38 22.04 -6.61
C ASP A 110 9.13 21.29 -6.13
N GLU A 111 8.86 21.26 -4.83
CA GLU A 111 7.66 20.64 -4.26
C GLU A 111 6.49 21.63 -4.14
N PRO A 112 5.23 21.16 -4.15
CA PRO A 112 4.09 22.01 -3.86
C PRO A 112 4.20 22.65 -2.46
N PRO A 113 3.84 23.94 -2.28
CA PRO A 113 3.90 24.65 -0.99
C PRO A 113 2.77 24.27 -0.04
N THR A 114 2.30 23.03 -0.09
CA THR A 114 1.24 22.55 0.79
C THR A 114 1.84 22.16 2.13
N PRO A 115 1.30 22.68 3.26
CA PRO A 115 1.88 22.43 4.58
C PRO A 115 1.98 20.95 4.93
N GLY A 116 3.08 20.60 5.61
CA GLY A 116 3.42 19.26 6.06
C GLY A 116 2.92 18.95 7.47
N TYR A 117 3.35 17.80 8.02
CA TYR A 117 3.02 17.40 9.40
C TYR A 117 3.65 18.32 10.45
N ALA A 118 4.87 18.80 10.22
CA ALA A 118 5.57 19.76 11.09
C ALA A 118 4.81 21.09 11.27
N ASP A 119 3.93 21.44 10.32
CA ASP A 119 3.16 22.69 10.35
C ASP A 119 1.86 22.58 11.17
N LEU A 120 1.42 21.36 11.49
CA LEU A 120 0.15 21.10 12.18
C LEU A 120 0.16 21.67 13.61
N ARG A 121 -1.00 22.19 14.03
CA ARG A 121 -1.17 22.78 15.36
C ARG A 121 -2.41 22.25 16.08
N ALA A 122 -3.50 22.04 15.36
CA ALA A 122 -4.69 21.35 15.86
C ALA A 122 -5.17 20.34 14.82
N VAL A 123 -5.40 19.11 15.28
CA VAL A 123 -5.74 17.95 14.48
C VAL A 123 -6.86 17.20 15.21
N PRO A 124 -8.05 17.08 14.62
CA PRO A 124 -9.10 16.22 15.16
C PRO A 124 -8.87 14.77 14.70
N ALA A 125 -9.37 13.83 15.49
CA ALA A 125 -9.78 12.54 14.92
C ALA A 125 -11.07 12.80 14.14
N TRP A 126 -11.17 12.26 12.93
CA TRP A 126 -12.26 12.56 12.03
C TRP A 126 -12.72 11.31 11.25
N GLY A 127 -14.01 11.29 10.90
CA GLY A 127 -14.65 10.16 10.26
C GLY A 127 -15.52 10.58 9.10
N ASP A 128 -15.28 9.99 7.94
CA ASP A 128 -16.21 10.01 6.81
C ASP A 128 -17.16 8.82 6.95
N ILE A 129 -18.33 9.04 7.55
CA ILE A 129 -19.29 7.98 7.85
C ILE A 129 -20.33 7.95 6.72
N ASP A 130 -19.90 7.39 5.59
CA ASP A 130 -20.68 7.36 4.36
C ASP A 130 -21.89 6.42 4.46
N LEU A 131 -22.99 6.76 3.78
CA LEU A 131 -24.06 5.78 3.55
C LEU A 131 -23.54 4.64 2.67
N ALA A 132 -24.08 3.44 2.85
CA ALA A 132 -23.80 2.36 1.90
C ALA A 132 -24.19 2.77 0.47
N ASP A 133 -23.39 2.39 -0.52
CA ASP A 133 -23.57 2.83 -1.91
C ASP A 133 -24.94 2.46 -2.50
N ASP A 134 -25.55 1.34 -2.08
CA ASP A 134 -26.90 0.93 -2.49
C ASP A 134 -28.02 1.80 -1.87
N ILE A 135 -27.69 2.54 -0.80
CA ILE A 135 -28.61 3.41 -0.07
C ILE A 135 -28.42 4.88 -0.46
N LYS A 136 -27.20 5.32 -0.78
CA LYS A 136 -26.89 6.70 -1.22
C LYS A 136 -27.90 7.24 -2.26
N PRO A 137 -28.30 6.51 -3.33
CA PRO A 137 -29.28 6.98 -4.31
C PRO A 137 -30.69 7.25 -3.77
N GLN A 138 -31.04 6.66 -2.61
CA GLN A 138 -32.33 6.80 -1.95
C GLN A 138 -32.34 7.97 -0.95
N ARG A 139 -31.23 8.71 -0.84
CA ARG A 139 -31.10 9.84 0.07
C ARG A 139 -32.20 10.87 -0.16
N GLY A 140 -32.90 11.24 0.91
CA GLY A 140 -34.09 12.12 0.88
C GLY A 140 -35.43 11.38 0.81
N ASP A 141 -35.42 10.10 0.39
CA ASP A 141 -36.59 9.23 0.28
C ASP A 141 -36.41 7.91 1.06
N LEU A 142 -35.51 7.89 2.04
CA LEU A 142 -35.29 6.74 2.91
C LEU A 142 -36.57 6.37 3.64
N ASN A 143 -36.86 5.08 3.72
CA ASN A 143 -37.96 4.62 4.55
C ASN A 143 -37.64 4.84 6.05
N ALA A 144 -38.68 4.91 6.88
CA ALA A 144 -38.53 5.22 8.30
C ALA A 144 -37.68 4.21 9.08
N GLU A 145 -37.65 2.94 8.67
CA GLU A 145 -36.85 1.90 9.33
C GLU A 145 -35.36 2.06 9.02
N THR A 146 -35.02 2.27 7.75
CA THR A 146 -33.64 2.55 7.31
C THR A 146 -33.13 3.86 7.90
N GLN A 147 -33.94 4.93 7.89
CA GLN A 147 -33.54 6.20 8.49
C GLN A 147 -33.27 6.05 10.00
N ALA A 148 -34.16 5.38 10.73
CA ALA A 148 -33.97 5.13 12.16
C ALA A 148 -32.77 4.22 12.46
N LEU A 149 -32.41 3.32 11.53
CA LEU A 149 -31.19 2.52 11.65
C LEU A 149 -29.95 3.38 11.44
N VAL A 150 -29.91 4.22 10.40
CA VAL A 150 -28.82 5.19 10.16
C VAL A 150 -28.62 6.10 11.38
N GLU A 151 -29.69 6.69 11.92
CA GLU A 151 -29.62 7.59 13.09
C GLU A 151 -29.03 6.88 14.32
N ARG A 152 -29.44 5.63 14.60
CA ARG A 152 -28.85 4.83 15.69
C ARG A 152 -27.39 4.46 15.44
N THR A 153 -27.02 4.16 14.20
CA THR A 153 -25.63 3.84 13.84
C THR A 153 -24.74 5.07 14.01
N LEU A 154 -25.19 6.24 13.55
CA LEU A 154 -24.48 7.50 13.73
C LEU A 154 -24.33 7.87 15.22
N ASP A 155 -25.39 7.70 16.02
CA ASP A 155 -25.33 7.89 17.47
C ASP A 155 -24.29 6.98 18.15
N ALA A 156 -24.21 5.72 17.71
CA ALA A 156 -23.19 4.78 18.19
C ALA A 156 -21.77 5.21 17.81
N TYR A 157 -21.55 5.77 16.62
CA TYR A 157 -20.25 6.37 16.28
C TYR A 157 -19.94 7.60 17.13
N VAL A 158 -20.92 8.48 17.40
CA VAL A 158 -20.74 9.61 18.31
C VAL A 158 -20.32 9.12 19.71
N ASP A 159 -20.89 8.01 20.21
CA ASP A 159 -20.45 7.37 21.47
C ASP A 159 -18.99 6.87 21.42
N GLU A 160 -18.55 6.31 20.29
CA GLU A 160 -17.16 5.89 20.11
C GLU A 160 -16.24 7.11 20.20
N TYR A 161 -16.52 8.19 19.46
CA TYR A 161 -15.73 9.43 19.56
C TYR A 161 -15.75 10.02 20.97
N ALA A 162 -16.90 9.98 21.65
CA ALA A 162 -17.00 10.43 23.04
C ALA A 162 -16.14 9.58 23.98
N THR A 163 -15.98 8.29 23.71
CA THR A 163 -15.07 7.40 24.44
C THR A 163 -13.61 7.78 24.18
N LEU A 164 -13.24 8.03 22.94
CA LEU A 164 -11.88 8.45 22.57
C LEU A 164 -11.48 9.78 23.23
N TYR A 165 -12.38 10.76 23.23
CA TYR A 165 -12.15 12.09 23.82
C TYR A 165 -12.42 12.14 25.34
N GLY A 166 -13.07 11.12 25.90
CA GLY A 166 -13.48 11.06 27.31
C GLY A 166 -14.72 11.91 27.65
N THR A 167 -15.29 12.61 26.67
CA THR A 167 -16.53 13.38 26.82
C THR A 167 -17.24 13.54 25.46
N ARG A 168 -18.57 13.57 25.50
CA ARG A 168 -19.40 13.84 24.31
C ARG A 168 -19.40 15.31 23.90
N ASP A 169 -19.16 16.22 24.85
CA ASP A 169 -19.15 17.68 24.59
C ASP A 169 -18.05 18.07 23.59
N ALA A 170 -17.00 17.25 23.47
CA ALA A 170 -15.90 17.43 22.53
C ALA A 170 -16.16 16.76 21.17
N VAL A 171 -17.40 16.32 20.88
CA VAL A 171 -17.75 15.61 19.64
C VAL A 171 -18.76 16.41 18.85
N TYR A 172 -18.48 16.58 17.56
CA TYR A 172 -19.29 17.34 16.61
C TYR A 172 -19.63 16.48 15.41
N ALA A 173 -20.79 16.71 14.79
CA ALA A 173 -21.18 15.98 13.59
C ALA A 173 -21.84 16.88 12.54
N LEU A 174 -21.70 16.49 11.27
CA LEU A 174 -22.33 17.11 10.11
C LEU A 174 -23.04 16.04 9.26
N ASP A 175 -24.18 16.39 8.69
CA ASP A 175 -24.79 15.65 7.59
C ASP A 175 -24.05 16.03 6.31
N SER A 176 -23.27 15.12 5.73
CA SER A 176 -22.45 15.39 4.55
C SER A 176 -23.26 15.33 3.23
N VAL A 177 -24.59 15.18 3.34
CA VAL A 177 -25.54 14.80 2.28
C VAL A 177 -25.42 13.34 1.87
N GLY A 178 -24.21 12.86 1.56
CA GLY A 178 -23.93 11.46 1.19
C GLY A 178 -23.73 10.49 2.36
N GLY A 179 -23.60 11.03 3.57
CA GLY A 179 -23.26 10.32 4.80
C GLY A 179 -23.28 11.30 5.97
N ALA A 180 -22.39 11.11 6.92
CA ALA A 180 -22.12 12.07 7.99
C ALA A 180 -20.62 12.24 8.20
N TYR A 181 -20.21 13.42 8.64
CA TYR A 181 -18.87 13.63 9.18
C TYR A 181 -18.96 13.66 10.70
N VAL A 182 -18.07 12.96 11.40
CA VAL A 182 -17.91 13.06 12.85
C VAL A 182 -16.51 13.58 13.17
N PHE A 183 -16.44 14.55 14.07
CA PHE A 183 -15.22 15.23 14.47
C PHE A 183 -15.09 15.11 15.98
N GLY A 184 -13.88 14.83 16.44
CA GLY A 184 -13.47 15.30 17.74
C GLY A 184 -13.03 16.76 17.71
N ALA A 185 -13.03 17.42 18.86
CA ALA A 185 -12.67 18.82 19.01
C ALA A 185 -11.18 19.05 18.61
N PRO A 186 -10.88 19.81 17.53
CA PRO A 186 -9.52 19.96 17.02
C PRO A 186 -8.53 20.55 18.05
N GLU A 187 -9.02 21.38 18.98
CA GLU A 187 -8.23 22.01 20.02
C GLU A 187 -7.66 21.00 21.03
N ALA A 188 -8.24 19.80 21.12
CA ALA A 188 -7.80 18.76 22.05
C ALA A 188 -6.34 18.37 21.82
N THR A 189 -5.80 18.57 20.61
CA THR A 189 -4.40 18.28 20.29
C THR A 189 -3.48 19.51 20.32
N LEU A 190 -4.00 20.74 20.50
CA LEU A 190 -3.17 21.95 20.69
C LEU A 190 -2.10 21.79 21.78
N PRO A 191 -2.36 21.15 22.94
CA PRO A 191 -1.33 20.97 23.95
C PRO A 191 -0.11 20.20 23.45
N ILE A 192 -0.30 19.25 22.53
CA ILE A 192 0.79 18.49 21.89
C ILE A 192 1.66 19.44 21.07
N ALA A 193 1.04 20.27 20.22
CA ALA A 193 1.75 21.28 19.45
C ALA A 193 2.51 22.29 20.31
N ASP A 194 1.88 22.80 21.37
CA ASP A 194 2.52 23.70 22.32
C ASP A 194 3.69 23.01 23.06
N HIS A 195 3.62 21.68 23.24
CA HIS A 195 4.66 20.93 23.94
C HIS A 195 5.91 20.69 23.10
N PHE A 196 5.75 20.40 21.81
CA PHE A 196 6.82 20.13 20.86
C PHE A 196 7.16 21.34 19.97
N SER A 197 6.74 22.55 20.35
CA SER A 197 6.93 23.76 19.53
C SER A 197 8.38 24.08 19.20
N GLU A 198 9.33 23.65 20.05
CA GLU A 198 10.77 23.84 19.88
C GLU A 198 11.46 22.64 19.18
N ASP A 199 10.71 21.58 18.86
CA ASP A 199 11.21 20.35 18.23
C ASP A 199 10.28 19.94 17.06
N PRO A 200 10.41 20.57 15.88
CA PRO A 200 9.53 20.30 14.73
C PRO A 200 9.58 18.84 14.24
N ASP A 201 10.71 18.15 14.37
CA ASP A 201 10.85 16.73 14.02
C ASP A 201 10.02 15.85 14.98
N ALA A 202 10.07 16.12 16.28
CA ALA A 202 9.20 15.41 17.23
C ALA A 202 7.71 15.70 16.97
N LEU A 203 7.39 16.95 16.66
CA LEU A 203 6.01 17.36 16.38
C LEU A 203 5.44 16.64 15.14
N GLU A 204 6.22 16.61 14.06
CA GLU A 204 5.87 15.89 12.83
C GLU A 204 5.58 14.42 13.10
N ARG A 205 6.51 13.72 13.77
CA ARG A 205 6.34 12.30 14.11
C ARG A 205 5.11 12.03 14.94
N VAL A 206 4.87 12.85 15.97
CA VAL A 206 3.72 12.66 16.86
C VAL A 206 2.41 12.85 16.12
N TYR A 207 2.30 13.84 15.22
CA TYR A 207 1.06 14.05 14.48
C TYR A 207 0.83 13.06 13.36
N ASP A 208 1.88 12.58 12.70
CA ASP A 208 1.79 11.49 11.74
C ASP A 208 1.27 10.22 12.44
N GLU A 209 1.91 9.82 13.54
CA GLU A 209 1.49 8.67 14.35
C GLU A 209 0.09 8.85 14.96
N PHE A 210 -0.27 10.06 15.39
CA PHE A 210 -1.62 10.35 15.91
C PHE A 210 -2.70 10.04 14.86
N LEU A 211 -2.48 10.43 13.61
CA LEU A 211 -3.43 10.20 12.53
C LEU A 211 -3.49 8.71 12.16
N ASP A 212 -2.35 8.03 12.09
CA ASP A 212 -2.29 6.59 11.84
C ASP A 212 -3.01 5.79 12.93
N ARG A 213 -2.72 6.08 14.20
CA ARG A 213 -3.40 5.45 15.34
C ARG A 213 -4.89 5.76 15.38
N SER A 214 -5.28 6.98 15.01
CA SER A 214 -6.70 7.34 14.91
C SER A 214 -7.41 6.51 13.83
N ASN A 215 -6.78 6.31 12.66
CA ASN A 215 -7.34 5.46 11.60
C ASN A 215 -7.54 4.02 12.07
N VAL A 216 -6.51 3.42 12.69
CA VAL A 216 -6.60 2.05 13.23
C VAL A 216 -7.70 1.95 14.30
N TRP A 217 -7.73 2.92 15.23
CA TRP A 217 -8.73 2.93 16.30
C TRP A 217 -10.16 3.06 15.75
N LEU A 218 -10.37 3.83 14.68
CA LEU A 218 -11.67 4.01 14.04
C LEU A 218 -12.14 2.75 13.29
N GLN A 219 -11.22 2.00 12.68
CA GLN A 219 -11.54 0.68 12.12
C GLN A 219 -12.01 -0.30 13.20
N GLU A 220 -11.36 -0.29 14.37
CA GLU A 220 -11.83 -1.08 15.52
C GLU A 220 -13.16 -0.56 16.07
N ALA A 221 -13.39 0.75 16.06
CA ALA A 221 -14.64 1.37 16.46
C ALA A 221 -15.81 0.93 15.55
N GLU A 222 -15.58 0.86 14.24
CA GLU A 222 -16.54 0.29 13.29
C GLU A 222 -16.92 -1.15 13.66
N ALA A 223 -15.95 -2.00 13.98
CA ALA A 223 -16.24 -3.37 14.42
C ALA A 223 -17.13 -3.39 15.68
N ARG A 224 -16.86 -2.51 16.66
CA ARG A 224 -17.69 -2.37 17.88
C ARG A 224 -19.09 -1.83 17.60
N VAL A 225 -19.22 -0.89 16.67
CA VAL A 225 -20.53 -0.36 16.25
C VAL A 225 -21.35 -1.44 15.55
N ASN A 226 -20.74 -2.18 14.63
CA ASN A 226 -21.38 -3.29 13.92
C ASN A 226 -21.84 -4.41 14.87
N GLU A 227 -21.12 -4.65 15.98
CA GLU A 227 -21.56 -5.56 17.03
C GLU A 227 -22.73 -4.99 17.86
N ARG A 228 -22.72 -3.68 18.13
CA ARG A 228 -23.72 -3.00 18.98
C ARG A 228 -25.05 -2.77 18.27
N VAL A 229 -25.01 -2.46 16.97
CA VAL A 229 -26.17 -2.05 16.16
C VAL A 229 -26.37 -3.03 15.02
N ASP A 230 -27.34 -3.92 15.18
CA ASP A 230 -27.72 -4.91 14.16
C ASP A 230 -28.12 -4.22 12.85
N GLY A 231 -27.45 -4.60 11.76
CA GLY A 231 -27.62 -4.00 10.43
C GLY A 231 -26.84 -2.70 10.18
N ALA A 232 -25.94 -2.27 11.07
CA ALA A 232 -25.15 -1.04 10.85
C ALA A 232 -24.33 -1.06 9.55
N GLY A 233 -23.59 -2.14 9.30
CA GLY A 233 -22.80 -2.31 8.08
C GLY A 233 -23.62 -2.45 6.79
N ASP A 234 -24.94 -2.68 6.89
CA ASP A 234 -25.83 -2.68 5.73
C ASP A 234 -26.20 -1.25 5.29
N VAL A 235 -26.07 -0.26 6.19
CA VAL A 235 -26.51 1.12 5.95
C VAL A 235 -25.41 2.15 5.91
N ILE A 236 -24.27 1.87 6.54
CA ILE A 236 -23.14 2.78 6.68
C ILE A 236 -21.86 2.05 6.31
N GLN A 237 -21.01 2.71 5.52
CA GLN A 237 -19.70 2.21 5.07
C GLN A 237 -18.69 3.33 5.25
N PRO A 238 -18.03 3.41 6.42
CA PRO A 238 -17.12 4.51 6.69
C PRO A 238 -15.82 4.44 5.85
N ASP A 239 -15.22 5.61 5.60
CA ASP A 239 -13.87 5.75 5.04
C ASP A 239 -12.91 6.36 6.08
N TRP A 240 -11.99 5.52 6.58
CA TRP A 240 -11.02 5.86 7.63
C TRP A 240 -9.65 6.26 7.06
N VAL A 241 -9.62 7.32 6.25
CA VAL A 241 -8.38 7.83 5.65
C VAL A 241 -8.12 9.26 6.12
N ASN A 242 -7.83 9.40 7.41
CA ASN A 242 -7.34 10.65 7.98
C ASN A 242 -5.90 10.92 7.55
N ASN A 243 -5.61 12.17 7.20
CA ASN A 243 -4.26 12.65 6.92
C ASN A 243 -4.17 14.17 7.13
N LYS A 244 -2.95 14.72 7.12
CA LYS A 244 -2.66 16.15 7.32
C LYS A 244 -3.48 17.13 6.46
N ASN A 245 -3.96 16.69 5.30
CA ASN A 245 -4.68 17.51 4.33
C ASN A 245 -6.04 16.90 3.92
N ARG A 246 -6.66 16.09 4.80
CA ARG A 246 -7.99 15.50 4.53
C ARG A 246 -9.02 16.61 4.32
N GLN A 247 -9.68 16.56 3.17
CA GLN A 247 -10.71 17.51 2.78
C GLN A 247 -12.08 17.06 3.31
N TYR A 248 -12.94 18.02 3.61
CA TYR A 248 -14.36 17.78 3.87
C TYR A 248 -15.18 18.96 3.38
N LYS A 249 -16.48 18.73 3.18
CA LYS A 249 -17.44 19.79 2.86
C LYS A 249 -17.84 20.48 4.18
N PRO A 250 -17.48 21.76 4.42
CA PRO A 250 -17.83 22.46 5.64
C PRO A 250 -19.34 22.71 5.73
N PRO A 251 -19.86 23.12 6.91
CA PRO A 251 -21.28 23.44 7.05
C PRO A 251 -21.74 24.41 5.98
N LEU A 252 -22.95 24.19 5.47
CA LEU A 252 -23.56 24.91 4.36
C LEU A 252 -22.84 24.79 3.02
N SER A 253 -21.83 23.94 2.85
CA SER A 253 -21.34 23.63 1.51
C SER A 253 -22.40 22.88 0.70
N ILE A 254 -22.57 23.26 -0.57
CA ILE A 254 -23.48 22.60 -1.52
C ILE A 254 -22.83 21.32 -2.00
N HIS A 255 -23.55 20.20 -1.98
CA HIS A 255 -23.03 18.93 -2.47
C HIS A 255 -22.78 18.95 -3.99
N ALA A 256 -21.72 18.26 -4.45
CA ALA A 256 -21.35 18.20 -5.87
C ALA A 256 -22.50 17.68 -6.76
N ASP A 257 -23.11 16.57 -6.38
CA ASP A 257 -24.14 15.90 -7.20
C ASP A 257 -25.59 16.14 -6.77
N HIS A 258 -25.82 16.79 -5.62
CA HIS A 258 -27.15 16.98 -5.05
C HIS A 258 -27.42 18.46 -4.79
N ASP A 259 -28.65 18.92 -5.06
CA ASP A 259 -29.10 20.27 -4.70
C ASP A 259 -29.49 20.35 -3.21
N ALA A 260 -28.56 19.93 -2.36
CA ALA A 260 -28.66 19.89 -0.91
C ALA A 260 -27.35 20.38 -0.29
N VAL A 261 -27.42 20.75 0.98
CA VAL A 261 -26.30 21.39 1.69
C VAL A 261 -25.91 20.60 2.93
N VAL A 262 -24.63 20.69 3.29
CA VAL A 262 -24.11 20.12 4.53
C VAL A 262 -24.71 20.86 5.73
N THR A 263 -25.16 20.15 6.76
CA THR A 263 -25.74 20.80 7.95
C THR A 263 -25.29 20.18 9.27
N PRO A 264 -25.24 20.96 10.36
CA PRO A 264 -24.98 20.44 11.70
C PRO A 264 -25.93 19.32 12.12
N ILE A 265 -25.37 18.27 12.72
CA ILE A 265 -26.10 17.23 13.46
C ILE A 265 -25.89 17.49 14.95
N ALA A 266 -26.99 17.53 15.71
CA ALA A 266 -26.93 17.59 17.16
C ALA A 266 -26.47 16.23 17.69
N THR A 267 -25.32 16.19 18.36
CA THR A 267 -24.77 14.93 18.89
C THR A 267 -25.61 14.37 20.03
N ASP A 268 -26.37 15.16 20.79
CA ASP A 268 -27.27 14.64 21.85
C ASP A 268 -28.63 14.11 21.34
N ASP A 269 -29.01 14.41 20.10
CA ASP A 269 -30.26 13.98 19.46
C ASP A 269 -30.01 13.85 17.97
N VAL A 270 -29.35 12.76 17.58
CA VAL A 270 -28.92 12.52 16.20
C VAL A 270 -30.14 12.36 15.29
N ARG A 271 -30.26 13.26 14.33
CA ARG A 271 -31.30 13.25 13.29
C ARG A 271 -30.68 13.38 11.92
N TYR A 272 -31.10 12.51 11.01
CA TYR A 272 -30.47 12.38 9.69
C TYR A 272 -31.40 12.87 8.58
N GLU A 273 -31.62 14.19 8.54
CA GLU A 273 -32.59 14.84 7.65
C GLU A 273 -31.88 15.59 6.52
N LEU A 274 -32.19 15.24 5.26
CA LEU A 274 -31.65 15.94 4.10
C LEU A 274 -32.15 17.39 4.09
N ARG A 275 -31.23 18.34 3.87
CA ARG A 275 -31.54 19.77 3.76
C ARG A 275 -31.38 20.25 2.32
N PRO A 276 -32.48 20.37 1.55
CA PRO A 276 -32.41 20.91 0.20
C PRO A 276 -31.92 22.35 0.19
N PHE A 277 -31.18 22.73 -0.85
CA PHE A 277 -30.60 24.06 -1.02
C PHE A 277 -31.63 25.20 -0.86
N GLU A 278 -32.85 25.01 -1.37
CA GLU A 278 -33.92 26.01 -1.33
C GLU A 278 -34.50 26.26 0.08
N THR A 279 -34.22 25.36 1.02
CA THR A 279 -34.73 25.44 2.41
C THR A 279 -33.80 26.19 3.36
N VAL A 280 -32.62 26.61 2.88
CA VAL A 280 -31.64 27.31 3.72
C VAL A 280 -32.11 28.74 4.03
N ASP A 281 -32.47 28.96 5.29
CA ASP A 281 -32.88 30.24 5.84
C ASP A 281 -31.81 30.82 6.79
N ASP A 282 -32.06 32.02 7.30
CA ASP A 282 -31.13 32.70 8.20
C ASP A 282 -30.99 31.95 9.54
N THR A 283 -32.01 31.20 9.96
CA THR A 283 -31.98 30.37 11.18
C THR A 283 -30.95 29.25 11.05
N LEU A 284 -30.96 28.53 9.92
CA LEU A 284 -29.99 27.48 9.64
C LEU A 284 -28.56 28.03 9.50
N ILE A 285 -28.42 29.25 8.93
CA ILE A 285 -27.13 29.95 8.89
C ILE A 285 -26.62 30.25 10.32
N GLU A 286 -27.46 30.81 11.18
CA GLU A 286 -27.09 31.08 12.58
C GLU A 286 -26.72 29.79 13.34
N GLN A 287 -27.41 28.67 13.10
CA GLN A 287 -27.07 27.37 13.66
C GLN A 287 -25.71 26.86 13.17
N ALA A 288 -25.43 26.99 11.88
CA ALA A 288 -24.14 26.60 11.30
C ALA A 288 -22.99 27.48 11.81
N VAL A 289 -23.22 28.78 12.02
CA VAL A 289 -22.25 29.68 12.66
C VAL A 289 -21.96 29.21 14.09
N SER A 290 -23.00 28.96 14.89
CA SER A 290 -22.83 28.47 16.27
C SER A 290 -22.03 27.17 16.30
N TRP A 291 -22.35 26.22 15.42
CA TRP A 291 -21.62 24.95 15.33
C TRP A 291 -20.13 25.18 14.97
N ALA A 292 -19.84 26.05 14.01
CA ALA A 292 -18.47 26.36 13.62
C ALA A 292 -17.70 27.07 14.75
N ASP A 293 -18.33 28.01 15.45
CA ASP A 293 -17.80 28.70 16.62
C ASP A 293 -17.55 27.76 17.80
N ASP A 294 -18.37 26.72 17.97
CA ASP A 294 -18.20 25.70 19.00
C ASP A 294 -17.03 24.77 18.63
N LEU A 295 -16.98 24.26 17.39
CA LEU A 295 -15.90 23.41 16.91
C LEU A 295 -14.53 24.07 17.02
N THR A 296 -14.43 25.38 16.79
CA THR A 296 -13.15 26.09 16.80
C THR A 296 -12.78 26.72 18.14
N ARG A 297 -13.66 26.58 19.15
CA ARG A 297 -13.41 27.11 20.49
C ARG A 297 -12.32 26.33 21.21
N VAL A 298 -11.63 26.99 22.13
CA VAL A 298 -10.59 26.35 22.95
C VAL A 298 -11.16 26.02 24.33
N GLU A 299 -11.92 24.92 24.41
CA GLU A 299 -12.57 24.48 25.67
C GLU A 299 -12.16 23.07 26.10
N HIS A 300 -11.81 22.18 25.16
CA HIS A 300 -11.57 20.76 25.44
C HIS A 300 -10.09 20.33 25.40
N THR A 301 -9.16 21.25 25.71
CA THR A 301 -7.70 20.95 25.69
C THR A 301 -7.27 19.87 26.69
N ASP A 302 -8.08 19.58 27.70
CA ASP A 302 -7.85 18.51 28.66
C ASP A 302 -8.10 17.10 28.09
N CYS A 303 -8.89 17.00 27.00
CA CYS A 303 -9.15 15.73 26.31
C CYS A 303 -7.87 15.09 25.73
N VAL A 304 -6.77 15.86 25.58
CA VAL A 304 -5.45 15.34 25.19
C VAL A 304 -5.01 14.13 26.01
N ASP A 305 -5.37 14.09 27.30
CA ASP A 305 -4.98 13.01 28.19
C ASP A 305 -5.72 11.72 27.86
N SER A 306 -7.04 11.80 27.63
CA SER A 306 -7.87 10.67 27.17
C SER A 306 -7.43 10.16 25.80
N LEU A 307 -7.13 11.08 24.88
CA LEU A 307 -6.64 10.74 23.54
C LEU A 307 -5.36 9.93 23.62
N VAL A 308 -4.36 10.41 24.36
CA VAL A 308 -3.07 9.72 24.44
C VAL A 308 -3.18 8.42 25.23
N ALA A 309 -3.99 8.39 26.30
CA ALA A 309 -4.26 7.15 27.04
C ALA A 309 -4.92 6.07 26.17
N THR A 310 -5.81 6.46 25.27
CA THR A 310 -6.53 5.53 24.39
C THR A 310 -5.68 5.09 23.20
N LEU A 311 -4.93 6.00 22.59
CA LEU A 311 -4.15 5.71 21.38
C LEU A 311 -2.77 5.11 21.67
N TRP A 312 -2.15 5.39 22.83
CA TRP A 312 -0.89 4.78 23.27
C TRP A 312 -1.04 4.04 24.61
N PRO A 313 -1.93 3.03 24.71
CA PRO A 313 -2.30 2.44 25.99
C PRO A 313 -1.08 1.87 26.74
N ASP A 314 -0.25 1.07 26.06
CA ASP A 314 0.91 0.40 26.67
C ASP A 314 1.93 1.40 27.24
N LEU A 315 2.23 2.47 26.47
CA LEU A 315 3.17 3.49 26.91
C LEU A 315 2.55 4.43 27.95
N TYR A 316 1.23 4.62 27.92
CA TYR A 316 0.55 5.47 28.89
C TYR A 316 0.52 4.81 30.27
N GLU A 317 0.34 3.49 30.36
CA GLU A 317 0.39 2.77 31.65
C GLU A 317 1.77 2.88 32.35
N ASP A 318 2.84 2.94 31.56
CA ASP A 318 4.22 3.03 32.06
C ASP A 318 4.69 4.46 32.37
N HIS A 319 3.86 5.47 32.07
CA HIS A 319 4.25 6.88 32.16
C HIS A 319 3.18 7.76 32.83
N ASP A 320 3.61 8.70 33.67
CA ASP A 320 2.69 9.60 34.39
C ASP A 320 2.13 10.71 33.47
N GLY A 321 1.13 10.35 32.66
CA GLY A 321 0.36 11.24 31.82
C GLY A 321 0.96 11.50 30.43
N TRP A 322 0.14 12.09 29.57
CA TRP A 322 0.38 12.15 28.13
C TRP A 322 1.74 12.76 27.71
N ARG A 323 2.26 13.76 28.45
CA ARG A 323 3.53 14.41 28.13
C ARG A 323 4.72 13.45 28.24
N ALA A 324 4.73 12.64 29.28
CA ALA A 324 5.80 11.67 29.50
C ALA A 324 5.71 10.55 28.46
N THR A 325 4.50 10.07 28.18
CA THR A 325 4.20 9.06 27.15
C THR A 325 4.73 9.46 25.78
N LEU A 326 4.33 10.62 25.26
CA LEU A 326 4.72 11.04 23.91
C LEU A 326 6.22 11.31 23.81
N LYS A 327 6.85 11.88 24.85
CA LYS A 327 8.32 12.05 24.85
C LYS A 327 9.05 10.71 24.80
N ALA A 328 8.61 9.74 25.60
CA ALA A 328 9.21 8.42 25.60
C ALA A 328 9.04 7.73 24.24
N TRP A 329 7.86 7.86 23.62
CA TRP A 329 7.60 7.37 22.28
C TRP A 329 8.54 8.02 21.23
N VAL A 330 8.67 9.35 21.23
CA VAL A 330 9.57 10.07 20.30
C VAL A 330 11.02 9.62 20.46
N GLU A 331 11.53 9.51 21.69
CA GLU A 331 12.90 9.06 21.93
C GLU A 331 13.11 7.59 21.51
N ALA A 332 12.12 6.74 21.73
CA ALA A 332 12.15 5.35 21.27
C ALA A 332 12.12 5.25 19.74
N GLU A 333 11.34 6.09 19.05
CA GLU A 333 11.32 6.15 17.59
C GLU A 333 12.66 6.64 17.02
N ARG A 334 13.21 7.71 17.59
CA ARG A 334 14.54 8.22 17.22
C ARG A 334 15.62 7.17 17.41
N GLU A 335 15.59 6.41 18.50
CA GLU A 335 16.57 5.35 18.71
C GLU A 335 16.38 4.18 17.72
N ARG A 336 15.13 3.81 17.42
CA ARG A 336 14.83 2.81 16.37
C ARG A 336 15.35 3.24 15.01
N GLU A 337 15.18 4.50 14.64
CA GLU A 337 15.72 5.05 13.39
C GLU A 337 17.24 5.10 13.37
N ARG A 338 17.88 5.59 14.45
CA ARG A 338 19.35 5.58 14.58
C ARG A 338 19.91 4.17 14.50
N GLU A 339 19.24 3.19 15.10
CA GLU A 339 19.65 1.79 15.03
C GLU A 339 19.52 1.24 13.60
N ARG A 340 18.40 1.51 12.91
CA ARG A 340 18.25 1.19 11.48
C ARG A 340 19.34 1.86 10.64
N GLN A 341 19.68 3.12 10.90
CA GLN A 341 20.75 3.83 10.19
C GLN A 341 22.13 3.22 10.49
N ARG A 342 22.45 2.93 11.76
CA ARG A 342 23.69 2.24 12.14
C ARG A 342 23.81 0.89 11.44
N GLN A 343 22.71 0.13 11.35
CA GLN A 343 22.68 -1.14 10.65
C GLN A 343 22.93 -0.97 9.15
N ARG A 344 22.31 0.03 8.51
CA ARG A 344 22.56 0.38 7.09
C ARG A 344 24.00 0.82 6.85
N GLU A 345 24.54 1.72 7.67
CA GLU A 345 25.92 2.20 7.55
C GLU A 345 26.93 1.09 7.81
N ALA A 346 26.70 0.23 8.81
CA ALA A 346 27.54 -0.93 9.06
C ALA A 346 27.47 -1.93 7.90
N ALA A 347 26.30 -2.14 7.29
CA ALA A 347 26.16 -2.96 6.08
C ALA A 347 26.95 -2.36 4.90
N LEU A 348 26.89 -1.04 4.69
CA LEU A 348 27.66 -0.34 3.67
C LEU A 348 29.17 -0.39 3.91
N GLN A 349 29.64 -0.20 5.15
CA GLN A 349 31.06 -0.31 5.48
C GLN A 349 31.57 -1.74 5.27
N ARG A 350 30.80 -2.74 5.72
CA ARG A 350 31.11 -4.15 5.43
C ARG A 350 31.12 -4.44 3.93
N ARG A 351 30.32 -3.76 3.12
CA ARG A 351 30.33 -3.85 1.65
C ARG A 351 31.60 -3.23 1.07
N GLU A 352 32.00 -2.04 1.51
CA GLU A 352 33.23 -1.38 1.06
C GLU A 352 34.50 -2.16 1.42
N GLU A 353 34.57 -2.68 2.65
CA GLU A 353 35.67 -3.55 3.09
C GLU A 353 35.74 -4.82 2.24
N ARG A 354 34.60 -5.46 1.96
CA ARG A 354 34.54 -6.68 1.12
C ARG A 354 34.85 -6.41 -0.34
N LEU A 355 34.41 -5.28 -0.92
CA LEU A 355 34.78 -4.88 -2.29
C LEU A 355 36.28 -4.60 -2.41
N ALA A 356 36.90 -4.05 -1.36
CA ALA A 356 38.35 -3.84 -1.31
C ALA A 356 39.13 -5.16 -1.16
N GLU A 357 38.61 -6.15 -0.43
CA GLU A 357 39.21 -7.48 -0.31
C GLU A 357 39.07 -8.34 -1.59
N LEU A 358 38.00 -8.12 -2.36
CA LEU A 358 37.65 -8.93 -3.54
C LEU A 358 38.03 -8.29 -4.89
N ASP A 359 38.90 -7.28 -4.90
CA ASP A 359 39.30 -6.52 -6.11
C ASP A 359 38.09 -6.02 -6.93
N GLY A 360 37.01 -5.64 -6.23
CA GLY A 360 35.87 -4.95 -6.80
C GLY A 360 34.79 -5.80 -7.49
N THR A 361 34.76 -7.13 -7.38
CA THR A 361 33.68 -7.95 -7.98
C THR A 361 32.97 -8.89 -6.99
N LEU A 362 31.67 -8.63 -6.77
CA LEU A 362 30.71 -9.53 -6.10
C LEU A 362 29.76 -10.23 -7.08
N GLU A 363 29.80 -9.87 -8.38
CA GLU A 363 28.95 -10.47 -9.42
C GLU A 363 29.26 -11.96 -9.64
N GLY A 364 28.21 -12.79 -9.70
CA GLY A 364 28.26 -14.17 -10.19
C GLY A 364 28.68 -15.25 -9.19
N ARG A 365 28.53 -15.02 -7.87
CA ARG A 365 28.77 -16.08 -6.86
C ARG A 365 27.44 -16.75 -6.43
N PRO A 366 27.29 -18.08 -6.59
CA PRO A 366 26.01 -18.76 -6.36
C PRO A 366 25.66 -18.94 -4.87
N ILE A 367 26.62 -18.77 -3.95
CA ILE A 367 26.41 -18.89 -2.49
C ILE A 367 27.07 -17.74 -1.73
N SER A 368 26.46 -17.32 -0.62
CA SER A 368 26.99 -16.32 0.30
C SER A 368 26.79 -16.72 1.77
N PRO A 369 27.75 -16.47 2.67
CA PRO A 369 27.53 -16.68 4.11
C PRO A 369 26.72 -15.58 4.80
N PHE A 370 26.40 -14.49 4.10
CA PHE A 370 25.72 -13.33 4.66
C PHE A 370 24.28 -13.24 4.15
N LYS A 371 23.33 -13.04 5.06
CA LYS A 371 21.92 -12.84 4.67
C LYS A 371 21.73 -11.52 3.94
N GLU A 372 22.55 -10.53 4.28
CA GLU A 372 22.58 -9.20 3.71
C GLU A 372 22.82 -9.22 2.20
N ASP A 373 23.64 -10.14 1.71
CA ASP A 373 23.90 -10.26 0.27
C ASP A 373 22.65 -10.76 -0.48
N VAL A 374 21.79 -11.53 0.19
CA VAL A 374 20.48 -11.94 -0.35
C VAL A 374 19.50 -10.78 -0.33
N TYR A 375 19.44 -10.03 0.77
CA TYR A 375 18.59 -8.83 0.87
C TYR A 375 18.95 -7.80 -0.19
N GLU A 376 20.24 -7.48 -0.38
CA GLU A 376 20.72 -6.54 -1.40
C GLU A 376 20.40 -7.03 -2.82
N ALA A 377 20.63 -8.31 -3.11
CA ALA A 377 20.30 -8.86 -4.42
C ALA A 377 18.80 -8.76 -4.73
N VAL A 378 17.94 -9.00 -3.74
CA VAL A 378 16.48 -8.85 -3.88
C VAL A 378 16.07 -7.39 -4.05
N GLU A 379 16.61 -6.47 -3.24
CA GLU A 379 16.29 -5.04 -3.30
C GLU A 379 16.76 -4.37 -4.61
N ASN A 380 17.75 -4.95 -5.30
CA ASN A 380 18.25 -4.45 -6.58
C ASN A 380 17.49 -4.99 -7.80
N ILE A 381 16.53 -5.91 -7.62
CA ILE A 381 15.71 -6.40 -8.72
C ILE A 381 14.77 -5.28 -9.17
N ASP A 382 14.71 -5.02 -10.47
CA ASP A 382 13.79 -4.06 -11.05
C ASP A 382 12.35 -4.53 -10.82
N ILE A 383 11.66 -3.85 -9.91
CA ILE A 383 10.31 -4.21 -9.54
C ILE A 383 9.32 -4.08 -10.71
N THR A 384 9.63 -3.25 -11.70
CA THR A 384 8.86 -3.05 -12.94
C THR A 384 8.79 -4.36 -13.74
N GLU A 385 9.87 -5.13 -13.76
CA GLU A 385 9.93 -6.42 -14.45
C GLU A 385 9.02 -7.44 -13.76
N ILE A 386 9.08 -7.50 -12.42
CA ILE A 386 8.24 -8.39 -11.63
C ILE A 386 6.76 -8.04 -11.84
N ALA A 387 6.43 -6.74 -11.70
CA ALA A 387 5.08 -6.22 -11.89
C ALA A 387 4.52 -6.61 -13.26
N ARG A 388 5.26 -6.32 -14.33
CA ARG A 388 4.83 -6.55 -15.71
C ARG A 388 4.67 -8.02 -16.07
N HIS A 389 5.50 -8.90 -15.51
CA HIS A 389 5.57 -10.29 -15.95
C HIS A 389 4.79 -11.26 -15.06
N TYR A 390 4.84 -11.07 -13.75
CA TYR A 390 4.31 -12.04 -12.79
C TYR A 390 3.14 -11.51 -11.99
N ALA A 391 3.12 -10.20 -11.74
CA ALA A 391 2.17 -9.58 -10.82
C ALA A 391 0.94 -8.96 -11.50
N SER A 392 0.97 -8.76 -12.83
CA SER A 392 -0.11 -8.07 -13.54
C SER A 392 -0.79 -8.89 -14.63
N ASP A 393 -2.11 -8.84 -14.67
CA ASP A 393 -2.92 -9.28 -15.83
C ASP A 393 -2.90 -8.23 -16.95
N ALA A 394 -2.77 -6.95 -16.59
CA ALA A 394 -2.57 -5.83 -17.49
C ALA A 394 -1.60 -4.81 -16.86
N TYR A 395 -0.64 -4.32 -17.65
CA TYR A 395 0.39 -3.38 -17.22
C TYR A 395 0.27 -2.05 -17.98
N ASP A 396 0.56 -0.95 -17.29
CA ASP A 396 0.42 0.42 -17.80
C ASP A 396 -1.00 0.70 -18.30
N THR A 397 -1.98 0.40 -17.43
CA THR A 397 -3.42 0.51 -17.72
C THR A 397 -3.88 1.94 -17.98
N ASP A 398 -3.10 2.94 -17.56
CA ASP A 398 -3.26 4.35 -17.90
C ASP A 398 -1.91 5.06 -18.10
N PRO A 399 -1.46 5.22 -19.36
CA PRO A 399 -0.16 5.81 -19.68
C PRO A 399 -0.07 7.32 -19.39
N ASN A 400 -1.15 7.96 -18.91
CA ASN A 400 -1.14 9.37 -18.50
C ASN A 400 -0.80 9.54 -17.00
N GLN A 401 -0.71 8.45 -16.24
CA GLN A 401 -0.32 8.52 -14.83
C GLN A 401 1.20 8.63 -14.68
N PRO A 402 1.71 9.37 -13.68
CA PRO A 402 3.15 9.53 -13.46
C PRO A 402 3.85 8.24 -13.00
N ARG A 403 3.06 7.24 -12.56
CA ARG A 403 3.53 5.92 -12.13
C ARG A 403 2.78 4.85 -12.94
N PRO A 404 3.48 3.87 -13.52
CA PRO A 404 2.84 2.77 -14.21
C PRO A 404 1.84 2.07 -13.29
N GLN A 405 0.59 2.01 -13.74
CA GLN A 405 -0.50 1.31 -13.05
C GLN A 405 -0.60 -0.12 -13.57
N PHE A 406 -1.03 -1.05 -12.74
CA PHE A 406 -1.26 -2.43 -13.19
C PHE A 406 -2.46 -3.07 -12.49
N ASP A 407 -3.08 -4.03 -13.18
CA ASP A 407 -4.16 -4.86 -12.64
C ASP A 407 -3.53 -6.07 -11.92
N PRO A 408 -3.61 -6.17 -10.58
CA PRO A 408 -2.94 -7.23 -9.82
C PRO A 408 -3.55 -8.61 -10.07
N CYS A 409 -2.71 -9.65 -10.21
CA CYS A 409 -3.18 -11.02 -10.45
C CYS A 409 -3.79 -11.71 -9.20
N TRP A 410 -3.57 -11.16 -8.00
CA TRP A 410 -4.08 -11.72 -6.74
C TRP A 410 -5.48 -11.22 -6.35
N ARG A 411 -5.99 -10.16 -6.97
CA ARG A 411 -7.33 -9.63 -6.70
C ARG A 411 -7.89 -8.87 -7.89
N HIS A 412 -9.21 -8.86 -8.03
CA HIS A 412 -9.84 -8.10 -9.12
C HIS A 412 -9.73 -6.58 -8.91
N SER A 413 -9.30 -5.84 -9.93
CA SER A 413 -9.42 -4.39 -10.02
C SER A 413 -10.36 -3.99 -11.18
N GLU A 414 -11.45 -3.29 -10.88
CA GLU A 414 -12.38 -2.84 -11.92
C GLU A 414 -11.78 -1.74 -12.81
N SER A 415 -10.94 -0.88 -12.24
CA SER A 415 -10.27 0.21 -12.96
C SER A 415 -8.89 -0.17 -13.50
N GLY A 416 -8.25 -1.19 -12.91
CA GLY A 416 -6.83 -1.51 -13.16
C GLY A 416 -5.85 -0.43 -12.66
N GLN A 417 -6.30 0.53 -11.85
CA GLN A 417 -5.53 1.70 -11.40
C GLN A 417 -5.24 1.72 -9.88
N SER A 418 -5.55 0.63 -9.20
CA SER A 418 -5.38 0.54 -7.74
C SER A 418 -3.97 0.14 -7.32
N CYS A 419 -3.19 -0.45 -8.22
CA CYS A 419 -1.82 -0.87 -7.97
C CYS A 419 -0.87 -0.12 -8.88
N PHE A 420 0.23 0.38 -8.32
CA PHE A 420 1.22 1.15 -9.05
C PHE A 420 2.64 0.75 -8.69
N VAL A 421 3.56 1.00 -9.61
CA VAL A 421 5.01 0.88 -9.36
C VAL A 421 5.61 2.27 -9.13
N ASP A 422 6.38 2.40 -8.04
CA ASP A 422 7.29 3.52 -7.81
C ASP A 422 8.71 3.08 -8.18
N GLU A 423 9.11 3.39 -9.42
CA GLU A 423 10.43 3.05 -9.96
C GLU A 423 11.58 3.72 -9.20
N GLN A 424 11.34 4.88 -8.57
CA GLN A 424 12.38 5.60 -7.83
C GLN A 424 12.63 4.95 -6.47
N ALA A 425 11.57 4.53 -5.79
CA ALA A 425 11.65 3.83 -4.52
C ALA A 425 11.91 2.32 -4.69
N ASN A 426 11.83 1.78 -5.91
CA ASN A 426 11.82 0.36 -6.24
C ASN A 426 10.78 -0.42 -5.41
N THR A 427 9.57 0.14 -5.31
CA THR A 427 8.46 -0.43 -4.54
C THR A 427 7.16 -0.40 -5.34
N PHE A 428 6.18 -1.19 -4.91
CA PHE A 428 4.81 -1.11 -5.41
C PHE A 428 3.89 -0.67 -4.28
N GLY A 429 2.80 0.01 -4.64
CA GLY A 429 1.72 0.37 -3.73
C GLY A 429 0.39 -0.20 -4.23
N ASP A 430 -0.45 -0.61 -3.29
CA ASP A 430 -1.85 -0.98 -3.50
C ASP A 430 -2.73 -0.03 -2.68
N SER A 431 -3.33 0.94 -3.36
CA SER A 431 -4.14 1.99 -2.74
C SER A 431 -5.48 1.47 -2.20
N LYS A 432 -5.94 0.28 -2.62
CA LYS A 432 -7.21 -0.30 -2.16
C LYS A 432 -7.12 -0.82 -0.73
N VAL A 433 -5.97 -1.39 -0.36
CA VAL A 433 -5.73 -1.98 0.97
C VAL A 433 -4.66 -1.21 1.76
N ASN A 434 -4.22 -0.06 1.25
CA ASN A 434 -3.11 0.72 1.80
C ASN A 434 -1.86 -0.14 2.06
N GLY A 435 -1.60 -1.07 1.13
CA GLY A 435 -0.52 -2.05 1.21
C GLY A 435 0.59 -1.74 0.21
N GLY A 436 1.69 -2.46 0.31
CA GLY A 436 2.83 -2.27 -0.59
C GLY A 436 4.09 -2.94 -0.08
N GLY A 437 5.15 -2.86 -0.89
CA GLY A 437 6.45 -3.40 -0.55
C GLY A 437 7.44 -3.41 -1.70
N GLY A 438 8.57 -4.07 -1.48
CA GLY A 438 9.62 -4.25 -2.48
C GLY A 438 9.46 -5.52 -3.33
N PRO A 439 10.48 -5.86 -4.15
CA PRO A 439 10.49 -6.98 -5.08
C PRO A 439 10.04 -8.33 -4.51
N ALA A 440 10.55 -8.73 -3.34
CA ALA A 440 10.15 -10.00 -2.72
C ALA A 440 8.66 -10.04 -2.33
N LYS A 441 8.10 -8.94 -1.83
CA LYS A 441 6.68 -8.90 -1.48
C LYS A 441 5.77 -8.94 -2.71
N LEU A 442 6.19 -8.28 -3.79
CA LEU A 442 5.47 -8.36 -5.05
C LEU A 442 5.51 -9.78 -5.64
N MET A 443 6.67 -10.45 -5.58
CA MET A 443 6.78 -11.86 -6.01
C MET A 443 5.94 -12.78 -5.13
N ALA A 444 5.93 -12.57 -3.82
CA ALA A 444 5.12 -13.36 -2.89
C ALA A 444 3.62 -13.27 -3.21
N LEU A 445 3.13 -12.08 -3.57
CA LEU A 445 1.75 -11.88 -4.03
C LEU A 445 1.49 -12.55 -5.37
N ALA A 446 2.38 -12.33 -6.35
CA ALA A 446 2.27 -12.89 -7.69
C ALA A 446 2.20 -14.42 -7.71
N THR A 447 2.89 -15.07 -6.77
CA THR A 447 2.97 -16.54 -6.65
C THR A 447 1.99 -17.11 -5.63
N GLY A 448 1.21 -16.27 -4.95
CA GLY A 448 0.22 -16.69 -3.95
C GLY A 448 0.82 -17.22 -2.65
N ILE A 449 2.08 -16.87 -2.33
CA ILE A 449 2.71 -17.13 -1.03
C ILE A 449 1.99 -16.32 0.06
N VAL A 450 1.67 -15.06 -0.24
CA VAL A 450 0.79 -14.22 0.59
C VAL A 450 -0.44 -13.82 -0.21
N ALA A 451 -1.57 -13.67 0.48
CA ALA A 451 -2.86 -13.44 -0.17
C ALA A 451 -3.11 -11.96 -0.53
N ASP A 452 -2.63 -11.03 0.32
CA ASP A 452 -3.00 -9.61 0.25
C ASP A 452 -1.80 -8.67 0.50
N ALA A 453 -1.85 -7.47 -0.07
CA ALA A 453 -0.72 -6.53 -0.06
C ALA A 453 -0.47 -5.84 1.29
N ASP A 454 -1.41 -5.92 2.23
CA ASP A 454 -1.27 -5.50 3.63
C ASP A 454 -0.67 -6.59 4.52
N ALA A 455 -0.60 -7.84 4.06
CA ALA A 455 0.02 -8.93 4.80
C ALA A 455 1.52 -8.70 5.01
N ASN A 456 2.04 -9.16 6.16
CA ASN A 456 3.46 -9.14 6.46
C ASN A 456 4.18 -10.24 5.67
N LEU A 457 5.35 -9.90 5.10
CA LEU A 457 6.26 -10.87 4.51
C LEU A 457 7.46 -11.04 5.44
N ASP A 458 7.44 -12.09 6.26
CA ASP A 458 8.53 -12.42 7.17
C ASP A 458 8.81 -13.92 7.20
N GLY A 459 9.76 -14.34 8.05
CA GLY A 459 9.98 -15.75 8.36
C GLY A 459 10.24 -16.63 7.13
N GLU A 460 9.54 -17.76 7.07
CA GLU A 460 9.63 -18.76 6.00
C GLU A 460 9.08 -18.23 4.66
N ASP A 461 8.01 -17.43 4.71
CA ASP A 461 7.35 -16.87 3.52
C ASP A 461 8.28 -15.91 2.77
N TYR A 462 9.08 -15.12 3.49
CA TYR A 462 10.12 -14.30 2.86
C TYR A 462 11.11 -15.15 2.08
N TRP A 463 11.64 -16.22 2.68
CA TRP A 463 12.63 -17.08 2.00
C TRP A 463 12.02 -17.87 0.86
N ALA A 464 10.74 -18.25 0.94
CA ALA A 464 10.00 -18.84 -0.16
C ALA A 464 9.89 -17.87 -1.34
N ALA A 465 9.59 -16.59 -1.09
CA ALA A 465 9.53 -15.57 -2.14
C ALA A 465 10.90 -15.34 -2.81
N VAL A 466 11.99 -15.41 -2.04
CA VAL A 466 13.36 -15.34 -2.60
C VAL A 466 13.69 -16.58 -3.43
N ASP A 467 13.27 -17.77 -3.00
CA ASP A 467 13.44 -19.00 -3.78
C ASP A 467 12.66 -18.91 -5.11
N GLU A 468 11.46 -18.32 -5.13
CA GLU A 468 10.71 -18.05 -6.37
C GLU A 468 11.40 -17.03 -7.28
N LEU A 469 11.95 -15.94 -6.73
CA LEU A 469 12.75 -15.01 -7.52
C LEU A 469 13.95 -15.72 -8.20
N ARG A 470 14.62 -16.65 -7.51
CA ARG A 470 15.67 -17.46 -8.13
C ARG A 470 15.12 -18.42 -9.19
N SER A 471 13.96 -19.03 -8.95
CA SER A 471 13.33 -20.00 -9.86
C SER A 471 13.02 -19.38 -11.23
N VAL A 472 12.65 -18.10 -11.24
CA VAL A 472 12.35 -17.34 -12.47
C VAL A 472 13.60 -16.72 -13.13
N GLY A 473 14.78 -16.87 -12.53
CA GLY A 473 16.06 -16.56 -13.16
C GLY A 473 16.80 -15.34 -12.62
N TYR A 474 16.37 -14.73 -11.52
CA TYR A 474 17.13 -13.65 -10.88
C TYR A 474 18.41 -14.20 -10.22
N ASP A 475 19.54 -13.51 -10.44
CA ASP A 475 20.84 -13.88 -9.87
C ASP A 475 20.91 -13.46 -8.39
N ILE A 476 20.32 -14.28 -7.52
CA ILE A 476 20.31 -14.08 -6.08
C ILE A 476 21.14 -15.19 -5.42
N PRO A 477 22.18 -14.87 -4.63
CA PRO A 477 22.98 -15.91 -3.97
C PRO A 477 22.13 -16.71 -2.98
N VAL A 478 22.52 -17.97 -2.75
CA VAL A 478 21.94 -18.79 -1.67
C VAL A 478 22.69 -18.53 -0.37
N TRP A 479 21.96 -18.25 0.71
CA TRP A 479 22.56 -18.04 2.02
C TRP A 479 23.02 -19.35 2.67
N ILE A 480 24.32 -19.45 3.00
CA ILE A 480 25.02 -20.62 3.53
C ILE A 480 25.86 -20.23 4.76
N PRO A 481 25.37 -20.40 6.01
CA PRO A 481 26.11 -20.00 7.21
C PRO A 481 27.41 -20.80 7.39
N GLU A 482 28.51 -20.12 7.72
CA GLU A 482 29.81 -20.74 8.01
C GLU A 482 29.83 -21.45 9.37
N ALA A 483 30.80 -22.35 9.54
CA ALA A 483 31.23 -22.77 10.87
C ALA A 483 31.77 -21.56 11.66
N GLY A 484 31.28 -21.39 12.88
CA GLY A 484 31.53 -20.28 13.78
C GLY A 484 30.54 -19.13 13.66
N SER A 485 29.61 -19.15 12.69
CA SER A 485 28.62 -18.07 12.52
C SER A 485 27.51 -18.13 13.58
N ASP A 486 26.97 -16.97 13.94
CA ASP A 486 25.93 -16.85 14.96
C ASP A 486 24.59 -17.45 14.47
N ARG A 487 23.85 -18.03 15.42
CA ARG A 487 22.50 -18.57 15.21
C ARG A 487 21.43 -17.56 15.61
N VAL A 488 20.27 -17.67 14.98
CA VAL A 488 19.10 -16.82 15.24
C VAL A 488 18.51 -17.06 16.64
N ASP A 489 18.67 -18.26 17.21
CA ASP A 489 18.20 -18.64 18.56
C ASP A 489 19.24 -18.41 19.67
N GLY A 490 20.39 -17.82 19.34
CA GLY A 490 21.52 -17.60 20.24
C GLY A 490 22.53 -18.76 20.23
N GLY A 491 23.82 -18.42 20.17
CA GLY A 491 24.94 -19.37 20.05
C GLY A 491 25.56 -19.36 18.65
N SER A 492 26.49 -20.27 18.36
CA SER A 492 27.19 -20.35 17.07
C SER A 492 27.07 -21.75 16.44
N TYR A 493 27.15 -21.83 15.11
CA TYR A 493 27.26 -23.09 14.39
C TYR A 493 28.67 -23.67 14.56
N ASP A 494 28.88 -24.69 15.40
CA ASP A 494 30.20 -25.35 15.51
C ASP A 494 30.73 -25.90 14.17
N GLN A 495 29.78 -26.33 13.33
CA GLN A 495 30.00 -26.74 11.94
C GLN A 495 28.86 -26.18 11.09
N MET A 496 29.11 -25.93 9.80
CA MET A 496 28.08 -25.57 8.83
C MET A 496 26.95 -26.60 8.91
N PRO A 497 25.69 -26.19 9.07
CA PRO A 497 24.59 -27.13 9.29
C PRO A 497 24.32 -28.00 8.05
N PHE A 498 23.70 -29.17 8.24
CA PHE A 498 23.53 -30.16 7.14
C PHE A 498 22.62 -29.66 6.03
N TRP A 499 21.55 -28.95 6.38
CA TRP A 499 20.70 -28.29 5.40
C TRP A 499 21.48 -27.29 4.53
N ALA A 500 22.45 -26.56 5.09
CA ALA A 500 23.25 -25.59 4.36
C ALA A 500 24.21 -26.27 3.38
N VAL A 501 24.84 -27.38 3.77
CA VAL A 501 25.68 -28.16 2.84
C VAL A 501 24.86 -28.70 1.66
N ARG A 502 23.60 -29.13 1.88
CA ARG A 502 22.71 -29.55 0.79
C ARG A 502 22.34 -28.39 -0.14
N LYS A 503 21.93 -27.25 0.42
CA LYS A 503 21.63 -26.04 -0.37
C LYS A 503 22.85 -25.57 -1.19
N ALA A 504 24.04 -25.62 -0.60
CA ALA A 504 25.29 -25.30 -1.31
C ALA A 504 25.61 -26.29 -2.43
N ALA A 505 25.35 -27.59 -2.26
CA ALA A 505 25.56 -28.59 -3.30
C ALA A 505 24.71 -28.33 -4.54
N VAL A 506 23.46 -27.90 -4.35
CA VAL A 506 22.56 -27.53 -5.44
C VAL A 506 23.02 -26.24 -6.11
N ALA A 507 23.30 -25.20 -5.33
CA ALA A 507 23.72 -23.90 -5.84
C ALA A 507 25.07 -23.94 -6.58
N LEU A 508 26.01 -24.79 -6.14
CA LEU A 508 27.30 -25.01 -6.79
C LEU A 508 27.25 -26.06 -7.91
N GLU A 509 26.06 -26.56 -8.26
CA GLU A 509 25.82 -27.57 -9.29
C GLU A 509 26.58 -28.91 -9.08
N VAL A 510 26.95 -29.21 -7.83
CA VAL A 510 27.63 -30.46 -7.46
C VAL A 510 26.65 -31.63 -7.35
N CYS A 511 25.44 -31.37 -6.83
CA CYS A 511 24.39 -32.36 -6.68
C CYS A 511 23.04 -31.74 -7.05
N PRO A 512 22.28 -32.30 -8.01
CA PRO A 512 20.94 -31.83 -8.29
C PRO A 512 20.00 -32.17 -7.12
N GLU A 513 18.95 -31.37 -6.96
CA GLU A 513 18.00 -31.47 -5.84
C GLU A 513 17.29 -32.83 -5.79
N ASP A 514 17.02 -33.46 -6.93
CA ASP A 514 16.35 -34.77 -7.02
C ASP A 514 17.28 -35.98 -6.81
N ALA A 515 18.59 -35.75 -6.59
CA ALA A 515 19.57 -36.81 -6.36
C ALA A 515 19.85 -37.08 -4.88
N PHE A 516 19.29 -36.30 -3.96
CA PHE A 516 19.33 -36.64 -2.54
C PHE A 516 18.52 -37.92 -2.29
N VAL A 517 18.98 -38.74 -1.33
CA VAL A 517 18.37 -40.04 -0.99
C VAL A 517 17.95 -40.05 0.46
N ASP A 518 16.78 -40.63 0.74
CA ASP A 518 16.32 -40.83 2.11
C ASP A 518 17.30 -41.71 2.89
N ARG A 519 17.74 -41.23 4.05
CA ARG A 519 18.59 -41.94 5.00
C ARG A 519 17.95 -41.91 6.38
N GLU A 520 18.19 -42.95 7.16
CA GLU A 520 17.78 -42.98 8.56
C GLU A 520 18.88 -42.41 9.46
N GLY A 521 18.52 -41.44 10.30
CA GLY A 521 19.37 -40.89 11.35
C GLY A 521 18.75 -41.07 12.74
N GLU A 522 19.48 -40.68 13.79
CA GLU A 522 19.03 -40.82 15.19
C GLU A 522 17.72 -40.06 15.49
N ASN A 523 17.39 -39.04 14.70
CA ASN A 523 16.20 -38.20 14.86
C ASN A 523 15.11 -38.45 13.80
N GLY A 524 15.20 -39.54 13.04
CA GLY A 524 14.26 -39.89 11.97
C GLY A 524 14.89 -39.89 10.58
N THR A 525 14.04 -39.99 9.55
CA THR A 525 14.46 -39.96 8.15
C THR A 525 14.87 -38.57 7.73
N TYR A 526 15.97 -38.44 6.99
CA TYR A 526 16.46 -37.19 6.41
C TYR A 526 17.03 -37.44 5.01
N GLU A 527 16.98 -36.45 4.13
CA GLU A 527 17.57 -36.61 2.80
C GLU A 527 19.08 -36.36 2.88
N GLY A 528 19.87 -37.38 2.56
CA GLY A 528 21.32 -37.35 2.50
C GLY A 528 21.86 -37.38 1.07
N PHE A 529 23.17 -37.14 0.93
CA PHE A 529 23.85 -37.25 -0.36
C PHE A 529 23.78 -38.69 -0.92
N PRO A 530 23.79 -38.87 -2.25
CA PRO A 530 23.75 -40.20 -2.88
C PRO A 530 24.99 -41.05 -2.54
N GLY A 531 26.12 -40.42 -2.24
CA GLY A 531 27.35 -41.09 -1.82
C GLY A 531 28.27 -40.15 -1.03
N TYR A 532 29.27 -40.72 -0.35
CA TYR A 532 30.29 -39.95 0.39
C TYR A 532 31.17 -39.12 -0.56
N GLU A 533 31.33 -39.56 -1.82
CA GLU A 533 32.09 -38.85 -2.85
C GLU A 533 31.44 -37.50 -3.17
N THR A 534 30.14 -37.48 -3.49
CA THR A 534 29.37 -36.25 -3.75
C THR A 534 29.34 -35.31 -2.53
N TYR A 535 29.28 -35.88 -1.32
CA TYR A 535 29.37 -35.09 -0.08
C TYR A 535 30.75 -34.43 0.06
N ASN A 536 31.84 -35.16 -0.15
CA ASN A 536 33.19 -34.61 -0.06
C ASN A 536 33.51 -33.60 -1.17
N GLU A 537 33.03 -33.83 -2.39
CA GLU A 537 33.10 -32.88 -3.51
C GLU A 537 32.35 -31.60 -3.19
N THR A 538 31.19 -31.70 -2.52
CA THR A 538 30.44 -30.52 -2.05
C THR A 538 31.25 -29.72 -1.04
N LEU A 539 31.89 -30.38 -0.06
CA LEU A 539 32.74 -29.69 0.92
C LEU A 539 33.92 -28.98 0.24
N GLU A 540 34.56 -29.61 -0.75
CA GLU A 540 35.64 -29.00 -1.53
C GLU A 540 35.17 -27.81 -2.38
N ALA A 541 33.98 -27.89 -2.96
CA ALA A 541 33.38 -26.78 -3.71
C ALA A 541 33.04 -25.59 -2.78
N ILE A 542 32.57 -25.85 -1.56
CA ILE A 542 32.33 -24.84 -0.52
C ILE A 542 33.65 -24.18 -0.07
N GLU A 543 34.71 -24.97 0.16
CA GLU A 543 36.05 -24.44 0.47
C GLU A 543 36.59 -23.57 -0.68
N THR A 544 36.37 -24.01 -1.92
CA THR A 544 36.78 -23.28 -3.13
C THR A 544 36.03 -21.95 -3.29
N ALA A 545 34.75 -21.91 -2.90
CA ALA A 545 33.95 -20.68 -2.81
C ALA A 545 34.40 -19.75 -1.67
N GLY A 546 35.32 -20.20 -0.81
CA GLY A 546 35.92 -19.43 0.27
C GLY A 546 35.21 -19.54 1.62
N LEU A 547 34.25 -20.45 1.78
CA LEU A 547 33.51 -20.64 3.03
C LEU A 547 34.10 -21.73 3.91
N LYS A 548 34.08 -21.53 5.23
CA LYS A 548 34.48 -22.52 6.24
C LYS A 548 33.29 -23.40 6.62
N HIS A 549 33.37 -24.70 6.33
CA HIS A 549 32.31 -25.64 6.72
C HIS A 549 32.54 -26.35 8.05
N GLY A 550 33.78 -26.53 8.52
CA GLY A 550 34.07 -27.15 9.83
C GLY A 550 33.65 -28.63 9.94
N ARG A 551 33.44 -29.30 8.80
CA ARG A 551 32.99 -30.70 8.72
C ARG A 551 34.11 -31.62 8.27
N GLU A 552 34.09 -32.86 8.75
CA GLU A 552 35.05 -33.88 8.34
C GLU A 552 34.63 -34.54 7.02
N ARG A 553 35.63 -34.83 6.18
CA ARG A 553 35.46 -35.61 4.94
C ARG A 553 35.29 -37.08 5.31
N VAL A 554 34.36 -37.77 4.66
CA VAL A 554 34.07 -39.19 4.92
C VAL A 554 35.00 -40.08 4.09
N THR A 555 35.60 -41.10 4.70
CA THR A 555 36.45 -42.08 3.99
C THR A 555 35.73 -43.43 3.80
N PRO A 556 36.11 -44.26 2.81
CA PRO A 556 35.41 -45.50 2.48
C PRO A 556 35.29 -46.49 3.65
N ASP A 557 36.21 -46.48 4.61
CA ASP A 557 36.25 -47.43 5.73
C ASP A 557 35.17 -47.17 6.80
N GLU A 558 34.57 -45.97 6.85
CA GLU A 558 33.57 -45.61 7.86
C GLU A 558 32.15 -46.07 7.51
N ASN A 559 31.86 -46.36 6.24
CA ASN A 559 30.59 -46.95 5.80
C ASN A 559 30.58 -48.49 5.87
N ALA A 560 31.69 -49.12 6.23
CA ALA A 560 31.84 -50.59 6.27
C ALA A 560 31.80 -51.18 7.70
N ALA A 561 31.65 -50.38 8.75
CA ALA A 561 31.72 -50.82 10.14
C ALA A 561 30.39 -51.38 10.68
N GLY A 562 29.73 -52.23 9.90
CA GLY A 562 28.45 -52.86 10.25
C GLY A 562 28.30 -54.31 9.80
N ASP A 563 29.35 -55.15 9.85
CA ASP A 563 29.28 -56.56 10.32
C ASP A 563 30.63 -57.30 10.17
N GLU A 564 31.05 -57.92 11.28
CA GLU A 564 31.96 -59.06 11.55
C GLU A 564 33.29 -59.36 10.77
N SER A 565 34.39 -59.32 11.56
CA SER A 565 35.47 -60.33 11.77
C SER A 565 36.58 -60.67 10.71
N GLU A 566 37.83 -60.38 11.11
CA GLU A 566 39.24 -60.69 10.68
C GLU A 566 39.64 -62.02 9.93
N PRO A 567 40.92 -62.23 9.46
CA PRO A 567 41.97 -61.32 8.92
C PRO A 567 42.86 -61.84 7.71
N ALA A 568 43.74 -60.95 7.22
CA ALA A 568 45.09 -61.12 6.61
C ALA A 568 45.33 -61.64 5.16
N SER A 569 45.93 -60.81 4.27
CA SER A 569 47.39 -60.83 3.93
C SER A 569 47.76 -60.05 2.64
N THR A 570 48.63 -59.05 2.79
CA THR A 570 49.76 -58.55 1.95
C THR A 570 49.74 -58.50 0.40
N ALA A 571 50.00 -57.27 -0.09
CA ALA A 571 51.04 -56.84 -1.06
C ALA A 571 50.72 -56.65 -2.57
N SER A 572 50.71 -55.35 -2.94
CA SER A 572 51.40 -54.69 -4.06
C SER A 572 51.09 -55.08 -5.51
N ALA A 573 50.31 -54.22 -6.19
CA ALA A 573 50.45 -53.90 -7.62
C ALA A 573 49.71 -52.57 -7.90
N SER A 574 50.42 -51.44 -7.78
CA SER A 574 49.85 -50.08 -7.81
C SER A 574 50.10 -49.32 -9.12
N ASP A 575 50.26 -50.01 -10.25
CA ASP A 575 50.53 -49.30 -11.52
C ASP A 575 49.76 -49.86 -12.75
N GLU A 576 48.86 -50.83 -12.56
CA GLU A 576 47.91 -51.30 -13.60
C GLU A 576 46.45 -50.90 -13.32
N ARG A 577 46.14 -50.36 -12.13
CA ARG A 577 44.76 -50.05 -11.70
C ARG A 577 44.20 -48.71 -12.21
N SER A 578 45.02 -47.72 -12.54
CA SER A 578 44.53 -46.40 -12.97
C SER A 578 43.81 -46.46 -14.32
N GLY A 579 44.34 -47.23 -15.28
CA GLY A 579 43.71 -47.41 -16.60
C GLY A 579 42.41 -48.23 -16.58
N ASP A 580 42.29 -49.20 -15.66
CA ASP A 580 41.06 -50.00 -15.48
C ASP A 580 39.99 -49.24 -14.69
N LEU A 581 40.38 -48.38 -13.74
CA LEU A 581 39.49 -47.48 -13.01
C LEU A 581 38.93 -46.38 -13.91
N ASP A 582 39.76 -45.76 -14.77
CA ASP A 582 39.30 -44.77 -15.76
C ASP A 582 38.35 -45.39 -16.80
N GLN A 583 38.58 -46.64 -17.21
CA GLN A 583 37.66 -47.38 -18.09
C GLN A 583 36.36 -47.76 -17.39
N ALA A 584 36.40 -48.14 -16.12
CA ALA A 584 35.20 -48.43 -15.32
C ALA A 584 34.39 -47.15 -15.05
N HIS A 585 35.06 -46.04 -14.73
CA HIS A 585 34.49 -44.71 -14.55
C HIS A 585 33.81 -44.20 -15.83
N LEU A 586 34.44 -44.33 -17.00
CA LEU A 586 33.83 -43.97 -18.28
C LEU A 586 32.63 -44.86 -18.62
N ARG A 587 32.66 -46.15 -18.27
CA ARG A 587 31.51 -47.05 -18.46
C ARG A 587 30.33 -46.67 -17.59
N GLU A 588 30.56 -46.35 -16.32
CA GLU A 588 29.48 -45.97 -15.40
C GLU A 588 28.93 -44.57 -15.70
N LYS A 589 29.80 -43.60 -16.03
CA LYS A 589 29.37 -42.28 -16.51
C LYS A 589 28.52 -42.37 -17.78
N ASN A 590 28.93 -43.19 -18.74
CA ASN A 590 28.14 -43.42 -19.96
C ASN A 590 26.81 -44.13 -19.67
N ARG A 591 26.77 -45.02 -18.66
CA ARG A 591 25.54 -45.68 -18.21
C ARG A 591 24.57 -44.69 -17.55
N LEU A 592 25.06 -43.81 -16.69
CA LEU A 592 24.26 -42.77 -16.02
C LEU A 592 23.77 -41.72 -17.00
N LEU A 593 24.61 -41.31 -17.96
CA LEU A 593 24.20 -40.42 -19.05
C LEU A 593 23.14 -41.06 -19.94
N ALA A 594 23.27 -42.35 -20.27
CA ALA A 594 22.24 -43.07 -21.04
C ALA A 594 20.92 -43.15 -20.27
N ALA A 595 20.95 -43.46 -18.96
CA ALA A 595 19.75 -43.47 -18.12
C ALA A 595 19.11 -42.07 -17.98
N LYS A 596 19.93 -41.00 -17.94
CA LYS A 596 19.45 -39.61 -17.93
C LYS A 596 18.80 -39.23 -19.26
N VAL A 597 19.38 -39.63 -20.39
CA VAL A 597 18.80 -39.42 -21.72
C VAL A 597 17.46 -40.13 -21.85
N GLU A 598 17.39 -41.42 -21.48
CA GLU A 598 16.15 -42.21 -21.54
C GLU A 598 15.04 -41.61 -20.64
N ARG A 599 15.41 -41.11 -19.45
CA ARG A 599 14.45 -40.44 -18.54
C ARG A 599 14.01 -39.07 -19.07
N LEU A 600 14.93 -38.30 -19.67
CA LEU A 600 14.60 -37.00 -20.27
C LEU A 600 13.72 -37.18 -21.51
N GLU A 601 13.96 -38.20 -22.32
CA GLU A 601 13.11 -38.56 -23.47
C GLU A 601 11.69 -38.94 -22.99
N ALA A 602 11.56 -39.75 -21.94
CA ALA A 602 10.26 -40.08 -21.36
C ALA A 602 9.53 -38.85 -20.76
N LYS A 603 10.26 -37.93 -20.12
CA LYS A 603 9.69 -36.69 -19.57
C LYS A 603 9.27 -35.72 -20.68
N LEU A 604 10.03 -35.67 -21.78
CA LEU A 604 9.72 -34.87 -22.96
C LEU A 604 8.49 -35.40 -23.70
N GLU A 605 8.37 -36.73 -23.83
CA GLU A 605 7.20 -37.39 -24.39
C GLU A 605 5.95 -37.12 -23.54
N GLY A 606 6.02 -37.29 -22.22
CA GLY A 606 4.89 -36.98 -21.32
C GLY A 606 4.49 -35.50 -21.31
N LYS A 607 5.47 -34.57 -21.43
CA LYS A 607 5.17 -33.15 -21.61
C LYS A 607 4.52 -32.86 -22.97
N SER A 608 4.91 -33.58 -24.02
CA SER A 608 4.35 -33.41 -25.37
C SER A 608 2.91 -33.90 -25.43
N GLU A 609 2.61 -35.06 -24.82
CA GLU A 609 1.24 -35.56 -24.65
C GLU A 609 0.36 -34.57 -23.87
N ARG A 610 0.90 -33.96 -22.80
CA ARG A 610 0.17 -32.94 -22.03
C ARG A 610 -0.09 -31.67 -22.83
N ILE A 611 0.82 -31.26 -23.70
CA ILE A 611 0.62 -30.13 -24.62
C ILE A 611 -0.50 -30.45 -25.60
N GLU A 612 -0.52 -31.63 -26.22
CA GLU A 612 -1.61 -32.04 -27.14
C GLU A 612 -2.98 -32.08 -26.45
N GLU A 613 -3.03 -32.54 -25.20
CA GLU A 613 -4.26 -32.53 -24.38
C GLU A 613 -4.75 -31.09 -24.13
N LEU A 614 -3.86 -30.19 -23.73
CA LEU A 614 -4.19 -28.78 -23.48
C LEU A 614 -4.57 -28.05 -24.76
N GLU A 615 -3.92 -28.32 -25.88
CA GLU A 615 -4.29 -27.76 -27.18
C GLU A 615 -5.71 -28.20 -27.59
N THR A 616 -6.07 -29.45 -27.33
CA THR A 616 -7.44 -29.97 -27.55
C THR A 616 -8.46 -29.26 -26.67
N GLU A 617 -8.13 -29.03 -25.39
CA GLU A 617 -8.99 -28.30 -24.44
C GLU A 617 -9.19 -26.84 -24.86
N VAL A 618 -8.11 -26.15 -25.28
CA VAL A 618 -8.17 -24.78 -25.79
C VAL A 618 -9.05 -24.69 -27.04
N ASP A 619 -8.96 -25.64 -27.97
CA ASP A 619 -9.79 -25.65 -29.17
C ASP A 619 -11.28 -25.96 -28.87
N GLN A 620 -11.54 -26.79 -27.86
CA GLN A 620 -12.90 -27.00 -27.35
C GLN A 620 -13.47 -25.70 -26.76
N LEU A 621 -12.72 -25.04 -25.88
CA LEU A 621 -13.14 -23.78 -25.24
C LEU A 621 -13.35 -22.66 -26.28
N ARG A 622 -12.52 -22.58 -27.31
CA ARG A 622 -12.72 -21.64 -28.43
C ARG A 622 -14.02 -21.91 -29.20
N THR A 623 -14.38 -23.17 -29.37
CA THR A 623 -15.62 -23.59 -30.02
C THR A 623 -16.84 -23.23 -29.16
N GLU A 624 -16.76 -23.45 -27.85
CA GLU A 624 -17.79 -23.05 -26.90
C GLU A 624 -17.96 -21.52 -26.86
N LEU A 625 -16.86 -20.77 -26.79
CA LEU A 625 -16.90 -19.30 -26.83
C LEU A 625 -17.55 -18.77 -28.12
N THR A 626 -17.25 -19.39 -29.26
CA THR A 626 -17.86 -19.04 -30.55
C THR A 626 -19.37 -19.31 -30.54
N THR A 627 -19.79 -20.40 -29.90
CA THR A 627 -21.21 -20.77 -29.74
C THR A 627 -21.95 -19.77 -28.85
N VAL A 628 -21.37 -19.40 -27.70
CA VAL A 628 -21.93 -18.39 -26.79
C VAL A 628 -22.05 -17.03 -27.49
N ARG A 629 -21.04 -16.62 -28.26
CA ARG A 629 -21.09 -15.38 -29.05
C ARG A 629 -22.21 -15.42 -30.09
N PHE A 630 -22.39 -16.54 -30.79
CA PHE A 630 -23.48 -16.72 -31.73
C PHE A 630 -24.86 -16.65 -31.05
N GLU A 631 -25.00 -17.24 -29.87
CA GLU A 631 -26.25 -17.16 -29.09
C GLU A 631 -26.54 -15.74 -28.60
N ARG A 632 -25.52 -15.01 -28.11
CA ARG A 632 -25.63 -13.60 -27.75
C ARG A 632 -26.12 -12.77 -28.93
N ASP A 633 -25.47 -12.90 -30.09
CA ASP A 633 -25.82 -12.12 -31.28
C ASP A 633 -27.24 -12.45 -31.78
N ARG A 634 -27.64 -13.73 -31.67
CA ARG A 634 -29.01 -14.17 -31.97
C ARG A 634 -30.02 -13.56 -31.00
N LEU A 635 -29.74 -13.54 -29.70
CA LEU A 635 -30.61 -12.93 -28.69
C LEU A 635 -30.71 -11.41 -28.90
N GLU A 636 -29.61 -10.75 -29.26
CA GLU A 636 -29.59 -9.32 -29.57
C GLU A 636 -30.42 -9.01 -30.82
N ALA A 637 -30.35 -9.86 -31.86
CA ALA A 637 -31.19 -9.72 -33.06
C ALA A 637 -32.69 -9.92 -32.75
N VAL A 638 -33.04 -10.89 -31.89
CA VAL A 638 -34.42 -11.12 -31.45
C VAL A 638 -34.94 -9.94 -30.60
N LEU A 639 -34.10 -9.33 -29.77
CA LEU A 639 -34.43 -8.12 -29.02
C LEU A 639 -34.69 -6.93 -29.95
N LYS A 640 -33.91 -6.79 -31.03
CA LYS A 640 -34.13 -5.77 -32.07
C LYS A 640 -35.41 -6.02 -32.88
N GLU A 641 -35.74 -7.26 -33.24
CA GLU A 641 -36.99 -7.59 -33.95
C GLU A 641 -38.25 -7.45 -33.07
N ARG A 642 -38.15 -7.59 -31.75
CA ARG A 642 -39.28 -7.42 -30.81
C ARG A 642 -39.67 -5.96 -30.53
N GLY A 643 -38.99 -4.98 -31.12
CA GLY A 643 -39.46 -3.60 -31.15
C GLY A 643 -39.50 -2.89 -29.80
N PHE A 644 -38.59 -3.20 -28.86
CA PHE A 644 -38.40 -2.40 -27.64
C PHE A 644 -37.57 -1.12 -27.88
N GLY A 645 -37.74 -0.50 -29.05
CA GLY A 645 -37.02 0.70 -29.50
C GLY A 645 -37.89 1.61 -30.35
N GLN A 646 -39.11 1.92 -29.88
CA GLN A 646 -39.92 3.02 -30.43
C GLN A 646 -40.07 4.13 -29.38
N GLU A 647 -39.32 5.21 -29.59
CA GLU A 647 -39.58 6.53 -29.00
C GLU A 647 -40.93 7.09 -29.46
N PRO A 648 -41.69 7.81 -28.60
CA PRO A 648 -42.78 8.65 -29.06
C PRO A 648 -42.24 10.01 -29.54
N SER A 649 -42.18 10.15 -30.86
CA SER A 649 -42.37 11.35 -31.69
C SER A 649 -42.26 12.76 -31.06
N GLN A 650 -41.15 13.42 -31.40
CA GLN A 650 -41.00 14.81 -31.87
C GLN A 650 -41.96 15.90 -31.36
N GLU A 651 -41.39 16.85 -30.60
CA GLU A 651 -41.41 18.28 -30.97
C GLU A 651 -40.28 19.05 -30.25
N GLY A 652 -39.22 19.40 -31.01
CA GLY A 652 -38.38 20.58 -30.78
C GLY A 652 -37.25 20.54 -29.73
N ARG A 653 -36.04 20.14 -30.13
CA ARG A 653 -34.76 20.85 -29.89
C ARG A 653 -33.57 20.05 -30.45
N GLU A 654 -32.68 20.74 -31.13
CA GLU A 654 -31.39 20.20 -31.59
C GLU A 654 -30.48 19.96 -30.38
N GLU A 655 -30.39 18.72 -29.89
CA GLU A 655 -29.30 18.28 -29.02
C GLU A 655 -28.81 16.92 -29.52
N GLN A 656 -27.55 16.89 -29.99
CA GLN A 656 -26.88 15.72 -30.53
C GLN A 656 -26.30 14.87 -29.39
N SER A 657 -26.58 13.57 -29.41
CA SER A 657 -26.06 12.59 -28.43
C SER A 657 -24.52 12.46 -28.50
N PRO A 658 -23.81 12.36 -27.35
CA PRO A 658 -22.36 12.16 -27.28
C PRO A 658 -21.85 10.89 -28.00
N LEU A 659 -22.69 9.87 -28.14
CA LEU A 659 -22.35 8.61 -28.81
C LEU A 659 -22.28 8.74 -30.34
N ASP A 660 -22.99 9.70 -30.93
CA ASP A 660 -22.90 10.00 -32.37
C ASP A 660 -21.66 10.84 -32.73
N LYS A 661 -21.06 11.55 -31.75
CA LYS A 661 -19.76 12.21 -31.92
C LYS A 661 -18.61 11.19 -31.93
N ALA A 662 -18.67 10.18 -31.08
CA ALA A 662 -17.63 9.14 -31.00
C ALA A 662 -17.55 8.26 -32.27
N ARG A 663 -18.67 8.04 -32.96
CA ARG A 663 -18.69 7.24 -34.21
C ARG A 663 -18.20 7.99 -35.45
N ARG A 664 -18.04 9.31 -35.41
CA ARG A 664 -17.61 10.11 -36.57
C ARG A 664 -16.10 10.35 -36.66
N VAL A 665 -15.32 10.07 -35.61
CA VAL A 665 -13.88 10.34 -35.57
C VAL A 665 -13.03 9.17 -36.12
N LEU A 666 -13.64 8.01 -36.45
CA LEU A 666 -12.93 6.82 -36.94
C LEU A 666 -13.29 6.39 -38.39
N SER A 667 -13.56 7.33 -39.30
CA SER A 667 -13.59 7.03 -40.75
C SER A 667 -12.75 8.02 -41.57
N PHE A 668 -11.75 7.48 -42.27
CA PHE A 668 -10.65 8.11 -43.00
C PHE A 668 -11.02 8.97 -44.23
N GLY A 669 -10.14 9.94 -44.55
CA GLY A 669 -9.64 10.27 -45.90
C GLY A 669 -10.53 11.11 -46.84
N GLU A 670 -10.22 12.42 -46.96
CA GLU A 670 -9.41 13.01 -48.06
C GLU A 670 -8.83 14.36 -47.62
#